data_AF-A0A2V7UED5-F1
#
_entry.id   AF-A0A2V7UED5-F1
#
_cell.length_a   1.000
_cell.length_b   1.000
_cell.length_c   1.000
_cell.angle_alpha   90.00
_cell.angle_beta   90.00
_cell.angle_gamma   90.00
#
_symmetry.space_group_name_H-M   'P 1'
#
loop_
_entity.id
_entity.type
_entity.pdbx_description
1 polymer ?
#
loop_
_entity_poly.entity_id
_entity_poly.type
_entity_poly.pdbx_seq_one_letter_code
_entity_poly.pdbx_strand_id
1 'polypeptide(L)'
;MVGAPPLASAPEGLAGGADAVMAQFQALMERFLETQRKVMLAYLQGAGAEAAATPTLAVSQQVAPAVTPLPASIPAPAVVTPEPAAVPAPPPVVPTPAAAAEASAPAPVERMTREQLTGELLRIVGERTGYPPEMLDLDVDIEADLGIDSIKRVEILGNVRRACIPNDVHVGEKAMEQLTTIKTLRGIADWLEKSVAGGSVETKDAAAPAPVEPPAAAPAATSGAPQAAQPTGEDELVVIPRSMLAVVDAPSLNAQAGRFAPDRVLLVTDDGRGIAQTVGDEVQALGGRVALVRHSGALGPSGQVEDGVYLADLTDPGSVARLVEQVRLVHGPLGGIVHLLPLAVREDFDAMDLAGWRAALARDVKSLFHLARAAAPDLTLAGTGSGACVLAATTMGGAYDDAPARRRPFFPGQGGIAGLVKSLALEWPGVHCKVVGLDAESAAALQAEQLLAELTAGDGLVEVGYHGAQRRIVQPRLSPHDVGSPARVTIDADSVVLVTGGARGITAEVAAELAERYRPTLVLVGRSPRPEPQESPATRELASPHGLKAALLEGMRQTGAPVTVAQVEAAYQRLVKDREIRANLARMERAGSRVRYVQADARDERAMRSLVEAIYREHGRLDGVIHGAGVIEDKLLEDKTPESFDRVFDTKTESAFVLSRILRADSLRFLALFGSAAGPFGNRGQADYAAANEVLNKLALHLGRTWPGRVVSLSWGPWQKTGMVTPELQREFAKRGIELISIPTGCRLFDQELRHGQRGESEVILAGGAWSAPRAETAATIAPARALPLLHGATFANGGGHVVEAVRTLDPAYDLYLADHSMDGSPVLPLAVATELMAELVQKSWPDLQVVGVRELQLLKGVVLENGPRPVRVIARAQVEPPPDRQGIDVNVEIRDASASGPVHYRATVEMAPELPEPPRFVAPDGTVLRPFPLSVGEAYRQWLFHGPRLQAITEIEGISERGSRAVLDASAPPPALRGQSHPRWLIDPVIFDSGLQLFLLWTRAQLDKTTLPSRFLRYRRFGSLSETKLRCHVNVLERSRDPLYYLDIAFVGPDGRLRGLLEGMEGTSSRALNRLVGAHAGRRPAAEAAGDSPSL
;
A
#
# COMPACT_ATOMS: atom_id res chain seq x y z
N MET A 1 -27.77 -28.73 -62.37
CA MET A 1 -27.88 -30.19 -62.16
C MET A 1 -27.38 -30.44 -60.73
N VAL A 2 -28.12 -31.02 -59.78
CA VAL A 2 -28.96 -32.24 -59.80
C VAL A 2 -28.11 -33.51 -59.89
N GLY A 3 -28.23 -34.41 -58.90
CA GLY A 3 -27.65 -35.76 -58.91
C GLY A 3 -27.01 -36.17 -57.57
N ALA A 4 -27.53 -37.24 -56.94
CA ALA A 4 -27.07 -37.81 -55.67
C ALA A 4 -26.18 -39.09 -55.90
N PRO A 5 -25.62 -39.75 -54.86
CA PRO A 5 -24.52 -40.74 -54.99
C PRO A 5 -25.01 -42.19 -55.20
N PRO A 6 -24.11 -43.22 -55.27
CA PRO A 6 -23.78 -44.00 -54.06
C PRO A 6 -22.38 -44.68 -53.96
N LEU A 7 -22.00 -45.08 -52.73
CA LEU A 7 -21.31 -46.32 -52.23
C LEU A 7 -20.35 -47.14 -53.16
N ALA A 8 -19.21 -47.74 -52.74
CA ALA A 8 -18.42 -47.82 -51.48
C ALA A 8 -17.01 -48.45 -51.83
N SER A 9 -16.14 -49.12 -51.03
CA SER A 9 -16.09 -49.62 -49.62
C SER A 9 -14.67 -50.09 -49.18
N ALA A 10 -14.23 -49.73 -47.95
CA ALA A 10 -13.33 -50.47 -47.00
C ALA A 10 -11.85 -50.84 -47.37
N PRO A 11 -10.93 -51.15 -46.41
CA PRO A 11 -11.02 -51.07 -44.93
C PRO A 11 -9.89 -50.30 -44.18
N GLU A 12 -10.21 -49.90 -42.94
CA GLU A 12 -9.45 -49.78 -41.67
C GLU A 12 -7.91 -49.59 -41.57
N GLY A 13 -7.49 -48.70 -40.64
CA GLY A 13 -6.15 -48.71 -40.02
C GLY A 13 -5.82 -47.52 -39.10
N LEU A 14 -5.64 -47.77 -37.80
CA LEU A 14 -5.00 -46.88 -36.78
C LEU A 14 -5.63 -45.51 -36.45
N ALA A 15 -6.74 -45.52 -35.71
CA ALA A 15 -7.10 -44.45 -34.76
C ALA A 15 -7.73 -45.08 -33.50
N GLY A 16 -7.18 -44.80 -32.31
CA GLY A 16 -7.66 -45.49 -31.08
C GLY A 16 -7.08 -45.02 -29.73
N GLY A 17 -6.43 -43.85 -29.67
CA GLY A 17 -5.86 -43.32 -28.43
C GLY A 17 -6.85 -42.47 -27.61
N ALA A 18 -7.42 -41.44 -28.22
CA ALA A 18 -8.21 -40.42 -27.52
C ALA A 18 -9.55 -40.94 -26.98
N ASP A 19 -10.31 -41.66 -27.81
CA ASP A 19 -11.67 -42.10 -27.46
C ASP A 19 -11.67 -43.14 -26.33
N ALA A 20 -10.64 -43.99 -26.26
CA ALA A 20 -10.46 -44.94 -25.16
C ALA A 20 -10.22 -44.24 -23.81
N VAL A 21 -9.44 -43.15 -23.82
CA VAL A 21 -9.19 -42.32 -22.62
C VAL A 21 -10.45 -41.55 -22.22
N MET A 22 -11.18 -40.98 -23.19
CA MET A 22 -12.44 -40.28 -22.92
C MET A 22 -13.54 -41.22 -22.40
N ALA A 23 -13.66 -42.43 -22.93
CA ALA A 23 -14.58 -43.45 -22.43
C ALA A 23 -14.23 -43.88 -21.00
N GLN A 24 -12.94 -44.08 -20.69
CA GLN A 24 -12.51 -44.36 -19.31
C GLN A 24 -12.79 -43.19 -18.36
N PHE A 25 -12.55 -41.94 -18.79
CA PHE A 25 -12.86 -40.75 -18.00
C PHE A 25 -14.36 -40.61 -17.71
N GLN A 26 -15.22 -40.82 -18.71
CA GLN A 26 -16.67 -40.80 -18.54
C GLN A 26 -17.15 -41.90 -17.58
N ALA A 27 -16.67 -43.14 -17.75
CA ALA A 27 -17.00 -44.25 -16.86
C ALA A 27 -16.51 -44.04 -15.41
N LEU A 28 -15.37 -43.36 -15.22
CA LEU A 28 -14.89 -42.95 -13.89
C LEU A 28 -15.82 -41.89 -13.27
N MET A 29 -16.26 -40.92 -14.07
CA MET A 29 -17.11 -39.82 -13.63
C MET A 29 -18.52 -40.31 -13.26
N GLU A 30 -19.11 -41.22 -14.03
CA GLU A 30 -20.39 -41.86 -13.66
C GLU A 30 -20.28 -42.63 -12.34
N ARG A 31 -19.21 -43.42 -12.15
CA ARG A 31 -18.96 -44.11 -10.87
C ARG A 31 -18.77 -43.14 -9.70
N PHE A 32 -18.08 -42.04 -9.91
CA PHE A 32 -17.90 -40.99 -8.91
C PHE A 32 -19.24 -40.35 -8.52
N LEU A 33 -20.04 -39.95 -9.51
CA LEU A 33 -21.36 -39.35 -9.30
C LEU A 33 -22.37 -40.32 -8.66
N GLU A 34 -22.35 -41.61 -9.03
CA GLU A 34 -23.22 -42.61 -8.40
C GLU A 34 -22.80 -42.90 -6.95
N THR A 35 -21.49 -42.88 -6.66
CA THR A 35 -20.94 -43.01 -5.29
C THR A 35 -21.32 -41.79 -4.43
N GLN A 36 -21.14 -40.58 -4.95
CA GLN A 36 -21.63 -39.34 -4.34
C GLN A 36 -23.13 -39.42 -4.05
N ARG A 37 -23.95 -39.89 -5.00
CA ARG A 37 -25.40 -40.06 -4.82
C ARG A 37 -25.75 -41.07 -3.73
N LYS A 38 -25.02 -42.20 -3.63
CA LYS A 38 -25.23 -43.22 -2.58
C LYS A 38 -24.86 -42.69 -1.19
N VAL A 39 -23.75 -41.97 -1.05
CA VAL A 39 -23.36 -41.32 0.22
C VAL A 39 -24.36 -40.25 0.62
N MET A 40 -24.79 -39.40 -0.33
CA MET A 40 -25.80 -38.37 -0.09
C MET A 40 -27.13 -38.96 0.37
N LEU A 41 -27.60 -40.04 -0.27
CA LEU A 41 -28.84 -40.72 0.11
C LEU A 41 -28.74 -41.41 1.47
N ALA A 42 -27.63 -42.05 1.80
CA ALA A 42 -27.41 -42.65 3.11
C ALA A 42 -27.42 -41.61 4.23
N TYR A 43 -26.82 -40.43 4.00
CA TYR A 43 -26.82 -39.31 4.94
C TYR A 43 -28.22 -38.68 5.09
N LEU A 44 -28.98 -38.55 4.00
CA LEU A 44 -30.34 -37.98 4.00
C LEU A 44 -31.42 -38.91 4.58
N GLN A 45 -31.16 -40.21 4.71
CA GLN A 45 -32.17 -41.19 5.17
C GLN A 45 -32.23 -41.39 6.70
N GLY A 46 -31.35 -40.76 7.48
CA GLY A 46 -31.64 -40.38 8.87
C GLY A 46 -32.04 -41.49 9.85
N ALA A 47 -31.37 -42.65 9.84
CA ALA A 47 -31.45 -43.61 10.95
C ALA A 47 -30.42 -43.25 12.03
N GLY A 48 -30.86 -43.10 13.28
CA GLY A 48 -30.02 -42.68 14.42
C GLY A 48 -29.92 -43.69 15.56
N ALA A 49 -29.30 -43.26 16.67
CA ALA A 49 -28.92 -44.04 17.86
C ALA A 49 -27.76 -45.05 17.61
N GLU A 50 -26.86 -45.34 18.56
CA GLU A 50 -26.65 -44.78 19.90
C GLU A 50 -25.17 -44.92 20.35
N ALA A 51 -24.82 -44.50 21.57
CA ALA A 51 -23.43 -44.44 22.04
C ALA A 51 -22.93 -45.73 22.73
N ALA A 52 -21.69 -46.14 22.45
CA ALA A 52 -20.88 -47.05 23.27
C ALA A 52 -19.37 -46.87 22.97
N ALA A 53 -18.50 -47.36 23.86
CA ALA A 53 -17.05 -47.21 23.77
C ALA A 53 -16.32 -48.44 23.19
N THR A 54 -15.06 -48.23 22.77
CA THR A 54 -14.01 -49.26 22.61
C THR A 54 -13.85 -50.14 23.87
N PRO A 55 -13.35 -51.41 23.81
CA PRO A 55 -12.11 -51.76 23.08
C PRO A 55 -11.92 -53.21 22.52
N THR A 56 -10.73 -53.43 21.94
CA THR A 56 -9.93 -54.70 21.81
C THR A 56 -10.25 -55.79 20.76
N LEU A 57 -9.20 -56.06 19.94
CA LEU A 57 -8.61 -57.31 19.41
C LEU A 57 -9.24 -58.67 19.85
N ALA A 58 -9.22 -59.79 19.11
CA ALA A 58 -8.15 -60.34 18.25
C ALA A 58 -8.53 -61.62 17.41
N VAL A 59 -7.58 -62.13 16.60
CA VAL A 59 -7.33 -63.56 16.16
C VAL A 59 -7.82 -64.10 14.78
N SER A 60 -6.84 -64.72 14.06
CA SER A 60 -6.83 -65.79 13.00
C SER A 60 -7.46 -65.67 11.58
N GLN A 61 -6.57 -65.41 10.60
CA GLN A 61 -5.99 -66.35 9.61
C GLN A 61 -6.79 -67.43 8.81
N GLN A 62 -6.24 -67.69 7.60
CA GLN A 62 -6.25 -68.92 6.72
C GLN A 62 -7.26 -68.95 5.54
N VAL A 63 -6.93 -69.45 4.32
CA VAL A 63 -5.64 -69.84 3.66
C VAL A 63 -5.77 -69.75 2.10
N ALA A 64 -4.65 -69.83 1.36
CA ALA A 64 -4.57 -69.76 -0.13
C ALA A 64 -4.99 -71.07 -0.87
N PRO A 65 -4.99 -71.16 -2.23
CA PRO A 65 -3.78 -71.22 -3.09
C PRO A 65 -3.77 -70.18 -4.25
N ALA A 66 -2.70 -69.74 -4.93
CA ALA A 66 -1.32 -70.19 -5.23
C ALA A 66 -1.10 -70.79 -6.64
N VAL A 67 -0.13 -70.24 -7.41
CA VAL A 67 0.74 -70.86 -8.47
C VAL A 67 1.75 -69.82 -9.02
N THR A 68 2.87 -70.29 -9.61
CA THR A 68 4.11 -69.56 -9.99
C THR A 68 4.16 -68.94 -11.41
N PRO A 69 5.05 -67.95 -11.66
CA PRO A 69 5.47 -67.50 -13.00
C PRO A 69 6.96 -67.79 -13.35
N LEU A 70 7.25 -68.13 -14.62
CA LEU A 70 8.53 -68.12 -15.40
C LEU A 70 8.31 -68.94 -16.71
N PRO A 71 9.12 -68.88 -17.81
CA PRO A 71 10.30 -68.05 -18.12
C PRO A 71 10.38 -67.40 -19.55
N ALA A 72 11.32 -66.46 -19.71
CA ALA A 72 12.29 -66.22 -20.83
C ALA A 72 11.97 -66.33 -22.37
N SER A 73 12.15 -65.19 -23.07
CA SER A 73 13.17 -64.88 -24.14
C SER A 73 13.02 -65.19 -25.67
N ILE A 74 13.88 -64.50 -26.48
CA ILE A 74 14.38 -64.76 -27.88
C ILE A 74 13.44 -64.38 -29.08
N PRO A 75 13.88 -64.00 -30.33
CA PRO A 75 15.05 -63.24 -30.86
C PRO A 75 14.70 -62.05 -31.81
N ALA A 76 15.74 -61.39 -32.39
CA ALA A 76 15.70 -60.58 -33.63
C ALA A 76 16.18 -61.38 -34.88
N PRO A 77 16.07 -60.84 -36.11
CA PRO A 77 17.26 -60.42 -36.90
C PRO A 77 16.97 -59.17 -37.79
N ALA A 78 17.74 -58.69 -38.80
CA ALA A 78 18.95 -59.17 -39.47
C ALA A 78 19.86 -58.05 -40.07
N VAL A 79 21.18 -58.18 -39.83
CA VAL A 79 22.36 -58.04 -40.72
C VAL A 79 22.25 -57.33 -42.10
N VAL A 80 23.17 -56.38 -42.38
CA VAL A 80 24.21 -56.39 -43.47
C VAL A 80 25.15 -55.16 -43.36
N THR A 81 26.44 -55.32 -43.65
CA THR A 81 27.54 -54.30 -43.66
C THR A 81 28.15 -54.13 -45.06
N PRO A 82 28.99 -53.09 -45.33
CA PRO A 82 30.46 -53.13 -45.11
C PRO A 82 31.03 -51.81 -44.52
N GLU A 83 32.31 -51.55 -44.13
CA GLU A 83 33.67 -52.18 -44.09
C GLU A 83 34.75 -51.18 -44.68
N PRO A 84 36.10 -51.35 -44.54
CA PRO A 84 36.87 -50.67 -43.48
C PRO A 84 38.20 -49.97 -43.91
N ALA A 85 38.91 -49.34 -42.94
CA ALA A 85 40.39 -49.25 -42.74
C ALA A 85 40.76 -48.06 -41.82
N ALA A 86 41.83 -48.03 -40.99
CA ALA A 86 42.70 -49.05 -40.39
C ALA A 86 43.41 -48.44 -39.13
N VAL A 87 44.09 -49.24 -38.28
CA VAL A 87 44.74 -48.81 -37.01
C VAL A 87 46.23 -49.18 -37.00
N PRO A 88 47.12 -48.46 -36.27
CA PRO A 88 47.62 -48.97 -34.97
C PRO A 88 47.99 -47.86 -33.93
N ALA A 89 48.52 -48.14 -32.72
CA ALA A 89 48.13 -49.05 -31.62
C ALA A 89 49.18 -48.99 -30.46
N PRO A 90 48.81 -48.66 -29.20
CA PRO A 90 49.76 -48.74 -28.06
C PRO A 90 49.50 -49.95 -27.13
N PRO A 91 50.56 -50.67 -26.71
CA PRO A 91 50.54 -51.64 -25.60
C PRO A 91 51.58 -51.27 -24.49
N PRO A 92 51.65 -51.98 -23.34
CA PRO A 92 50.71 -52.95 -22.76
C PRO A 92 50.31 -52.68 -21.27
N VAL A 93 49.33 -53.44 -20.77
CA VAL A 93 49.03 -53.67 -19.33
C VAL A 93 49.84 -54.92 -18.87
N VAL A 94 50.12 -55.30 -17.61
CA VAL A 94 49.35 -55.84 -16.44
C VAL A 94 50.41 -56.29 -15.37
N PRO A 95 50.13 -56.84 -14.16
CA PRO A 95 48.88 -57.41 -13.63
C PRO A 95 48.42 -57.00 -12.21
N THR A 96 47.14 -57.26 -11.96
CA THR A 96 46.48 -57.33 -10.65
C THR A 96 46.82 -58.65 -9.92
N PRO A 97 46.72 -58.67 -8.58
CA PRO A 97 46.02 -59.77 -7.91
C PRO A 97 44.95 -59.25 -6.93
N ALA A 98 43.86 -59.99 -6.77
CA ALA A 98 42.71 -59.60 -5.94
C ALA A 98 42.55 -60.52 -4.72
N ALA A 99 42.17 -59.95 -3.56
CA ALA A 99 41.77 -60.73 -2.38
C ALA A 99 40.87 -59.92 -1.43
N ALA A 100 39.75 -60.54 -1.04
CA ALA A 100 38.92 -60.28 0.14
C ALA A 100 38.29 -58.87 0.33
N ALA A 101 37.32 -58.82 1.25
CA ALA A 101 36.65 -57.60 1.68
C ALA A 101 36.66 -57.50 3.21
N GLU A 102 36.91 -56.31 3.73
CA GLU A 102 36.66 -55.92 5.12
C GLU A 102 35.92 -54.59 5.12
N ALA A 103 35.06 -54.36 6.12
CA ALA A 103 34.27 -53.13 6.23
C ALA A 103 35.04 -52.08 7.04
N SER A 104 35.33 -50.92 6.42
CA SER A 104 35.90 -49.76 7.11
C SER A 104 34.82 -48.73 7.45
N ALA A 105 34.97 -48.09 8.61
CA ALA A 105 34.13 -46.98 9.05
C ALA A 105 34.44 -45.69 8.24
N PRO A 106 33.50 -44.73 8.15
CA PRO A 106 33.73 -43.47 7.45
C PRO A 106 34.90 -42.68 8.06
N ALA A 107 35.73 -42.09 7.19
CA ALA A 107 36.85 -41.24 7.58
C ALA A 107 36.35 -39.89 8.16
N PRO A 108 37.18 -39.19 8.98
CA PRO A 108 36.84 -37.87 9.49
C PRO A 108 36.72 -36.85 8.35
N VAL A 109 35.77 -35.91 8.46
CA VAL A 109 35.70 -34.75 7.57
C VAL A 109 36.85 -33.81 7.93
N GLU A 110 37.81 -33.62 7.01
CA GLU A 110 38.85 -32.61 7.17
C GLU A 110 38.22 -31.22 7.19
N ARG A 111 38.52 -30.45 8.25
CA ARG A 111 38.06 -29.05 8.38
C ARG A 111 39.09 -28.15 7.73
N MET A 112 38.62 -27.15 6.96
CA MET A 112 39.50 -26.16 6.33
C MET A 112 40.34 -25.43 7.39
N THR A 113 41.63 -25.23 7.10
CA THR A 113 42.52 -24.43 7.96
C THR A 113 42.19 -22.95 7.84
N ARG A 114 42.69 -22.13 8.77
CA ARG A 114 42.45 -20.68 8.77
C ARG A 114 42.96 -20.02 7.49
N GLU A 115 44.08 -20.50 6.96
CA GLU A 115 44.70 -20.03 5.72
C GLU A 115 43.81 -20.34 4.51
N GLN A 116 43.20 -21.54 4.48
CA GLN A 116 42.26 -21.94 3.43
C GLN A 116 40.96 -21.13 3.50
N LEU A 117 40.39 -20.94 4.70
CA LEU A 117 39.21 -20.09 4.92
C LEU A 117 39.46 -18.63 4.51
N THR A 118 40.63 -18.10 4.86
CA THR A 118 41.05 -16.73 4.53
C THR A 118 41.28 -16.57 3.02
N GLY A 119 41.98 -17.52 2.38
CA GLY A 119 42.19 -17.50 0.94
C GLY A 119 40.89 -17.58 0.14
N GLU A 120 39.95 -18.42 0.58
CA GLU A 120 38.63 -18.57 -0.07
C GLU A 120 37.74 -17.33 0.15
N LEU A 121 37.77 -16.71 1.34
CA LEU A 121 37.12 -15.42 1.60
C LEU A 121 37.68 -14.34 0.67
N LEU A 122 39.01 -14.22 0.54
CA LEU A 122 39.65 -13.25 -0.34
C LEU A 122 39.33 -13.50 -1.82
N ARG A 123 39.28 -14.77 -2.26
CA ARG A 123 38.87 -15.15 -3.62
C ARG A 123 37.43 -14.70 -3.92
N ILE A 124 36.48 -15.04 -3.03
CA ILE A 124 35.06 -14.69 -3.19
C ILE A 124 34.87 -13.17 -3.14
N VAL A 125 35.58 -12.45 -2.26
CA VAL A 125 35.54 -10.98 -2.23
C VAL A 125 36.11 -10.39 -3.52
N GLY A 126 37.25 -10.88 -4.02
CA GLY A 126 37.83 -10.43 -5.28
C GLY A 126 36.89 -10.61 -6.48
N GLU A 127 36.30 -11.80 -6.62
CA GLU A 127 35.33 -12.11 -7.68
C GLU A 127 34.07 -11.23 -7.62
N ARG A 128 33.61 -10.85 -6.43
CA ARG A 128 32.39 -10.03 -6.24
C ARG A 128 32.64 -8.51 -6.23
N THR A 129 33.85 -8.06 -5.93
CA THR A 129 34.22 -6.64 -5.93
C THR A 129 34.92 -6.18 -7.22
N GLY A 130 35.56 -7.12 -7.93
CA GLY A 130 36.40 -6.85 -9.08
C GLY A 130 37.82 -6.38 -8.73
N TYR A 131 38.29 -6.56 -7.49
CA TYR A 131 39.68 -6.27 -7.11
C TYR A 131 40.57 -7.52 -7.23
N PRO A 132 41.85 -7.37 -7.62
CA PRO A 132 42.83 -8.45 -7.53
C PRO A 132 43.04 -8.89 -6.07
N PRO A 133 43.22 -10.19 -5.77
CA PRO A 133 43.44 -10.67 -4.40
C PRO A 133 44.63 -10.02 -3.69
N GLU A 134 45.68 -9.62 -4.40
CA GLU A 134 46.85 -8.97 -3.81
C GLU A 134 46.62 -7.50 -3.37
N MET A 135 45.43 -6.95 -3.60
CA MET A 135 45.00 -5.65 -3.04
C MET A 135 44.06 -5.78 -1.83
N LEU A 136 43.60 -6.99 -1.51
CA LEU A 136 42.65 -7.23 -0.42
C LEU A 136 43.39 -7.55 0.89
N ASP A 137 43.77 -6.50 1.61
CA ASP A 137 44.19 -6.63 3.01
C ASP A 137 42.99 -7.05 3.88
N LEU A 138 43.25 -7.70 5.01
CA LEU A 138 42.23 -8.21 5.92
C LEU A 138 41.68 -7.13 6.87
N ASP A 139 42.45 -6.06 7.12
CA ASP A 139 42.10 -5.02 8.10
C ASP A 139 41.34 -3.80 7.53
N VAL A 140 41.09 -3.77 6.22
CA VAL A 140 40.28 -2.70 5.58
C VAL A 140 38.81 -2.75 5.96
N ASP A 141 38.13 -1.60 5.92
CA ASP A 141 36.70 -1.51 6.15
C ASP A 141 35.91 -1.94 4.89
N ILE A 142 35.03 -2.90 5.08
CA ILE A 142 34.21 -3.53 4.04
C ILE A 142 33.31 -2.51 3.32
N GLU A 143 32.77 -1.53 4.05
CA GLU A 143 31.86 -0.52 3.51
C GLU A 143 32.64 0.69 2.97
N ALA A 144 33.62 1.20 3.73
CA ALA A 144 34.32 2.44 3.40
C ALA A 144 35.45 2.27 2.36
N ASP A 145 36.23 1.19 2.42
CA ASP A 145 37.38 0.98 1.54
C ASP A 145 37.07 0.09 0.33
N LEU A 146 36.26 -0.97 0.54
CA LEU A 146 35.94 -1.95 -0.52
C LEU A 146 34.68 -1.60 -1.33
N GLY A 147 33.77 -0.78 -0.81
CA GLY A 147 32.50 -0.44 -1.46
C GLY A 147 31.48 -1.58 -1.46
N ILE A 148 31.55 -2.47 -0.46
CA ILE A 148 30.63 -3.58 -0.26
C ILE A 148 29.46 -3.09 0.60
N ASP A 149 28.34 -2.80 -0.06
CA ASP A 149 27.07 -2.51 0.63
C ASP A 149 26.52 -3.74 1.37
N SER A 150 25.49 -3.53 2.19
CA SER A 150 24.86 -4.58 3.01
C SER A 150 24.27 -5.74 2.19
N ILE A 151 23.88 -5.52 0.93
CA ILE A 151 23.34 -6.56 0.05
C ILE A 151 24.49 -7.41 -0.49
N LYS A 152 25.55 -6.78 -1.00
CA LYS A 152 26.79 -7.48 -1.40
C LYS A 152 27.43 -8.21 -0.21
N ARG A 153 27.39 -7.65 1.02
CA ARG A 153 27.88 -8.33 2.24
C ARG A 153 27.11 -9.64 2.44
N VAL A 154 25.78 -9.62 2.36
CA VAL A 154 24.95 -10.83 2.49
C VAL A 154 25.18 -11.83 1.34
N GLU A 155 25.38 -11.37 0.10
CA GLU A 155 25.71 -12.28 -1.01
C GLU A 155 27.10 -12.93 -0.84
N ILE A 156 28.12 -12.15 -0.47
CA ILE A 156 29.47 -12.63 -0.17
C ILE A 156 29.41 -13.66 0.98
N LEU A 157 28.73 -13.34 2.09
CA LEU A 157 28.53 -14.27 3.21
C LEU A 157 27.77 -15.53 2.79
N GLY A 158 26.76 -15.43 1.93
CA GLY A 158 26.03 -16.57 1.36
C GLY A 158 26.87 -17.44 0.41
N ASN A 159 27.85 -16.85 -0.27
CA ASN A 159 28.82 -17.60 -1.08
C ASN A 159 29.88 -18.27 -0.19
N VAL A 160 30.44 -17.55 0.77
CA VAL A 160 31.42 -18.09 1.74
C VAL A 160 30.79 -19.20 2.59
N ARG A 161 29.52 -19.08 3.00
CA ARG A 161 28.78 -20.19 3.63
C ARG A 161 28.74 -21.43 2.72
N ARG A 162 28.39 -21.26 1.44
CA ARG A 162 28.30 -22.39 0.49
C ARG A 162 29.65 -23.03 0.13
N ALA A 163 30.75 -22.28 0.25
CA ALA A 163 32.11 -22.79 0.02
C ALA A 163 32.73 -23.44 1.27
N CYS A 164 32.50 -22.86 2.44
CA CYS A 164 33.28 -23.15 3.66
C CYS A 164 32.51 -23.86 4.79
N ILE A 165 31.18 -23.99 4.70
CA ILE A 165 30.34 -24.56 5.76
C ILE A 165 29.53 -25.76 5.23
N PRO A 166 29.68 -26.97 5.80
CA PRO A 166 28.90 -28.15 5.44
C PRO A 166 27.37 -27.94 5.53
N ASN A 167 26.61 -28.61 4.65
CA ASN A 167 25.16 -28.45 4.51
C ASN A 167 24.35 -28.84 5.76
N ASP A 168 24.93 -29.62 6.66
CA ASP A 168 24.37 -30.07 7.94
C ASP A 168 24.46 -29.01 9.05
N VAL A 169 25.18 -27.90 8.86
CA VAL A 169 25.31 -26.81 9.85
C VAL A 169 24.27 -25.70 9.62
N HIS A 170 23.34 -25.56 10.57
CA HIS A 170 22.27 -24.57 10.51
C HIS A 170 22.65 -23.26 11.22
N VAL A 171 23.04 -22.24 10.45
CA VAL A 171 23.31 -20.88 10.95
C VAL A 171 21.99 -20.12 11.09
N GLY A 172 21.53 -19.89 12.32
CA GLY A 172 20.27 -19.19 12.63
C GLY A 172 20.32 -17.66 12.44
N GLU A 173 19.16 -17.01 12.45
CA GLU A 173 19.00 -15.59 12.09
C GLU A 173 19.89 -14.64 12.92
N LYS A 174 19.98 -14.84 14.24
CA LYS A 174 20.85 -14.05 15.14
C LYS A 174 22.34 -14.12 14.79
N ALA A 175 22.79 -15.20 14.16
CA ALA A 175 24.17 -15.34 13.70
C ALA A 175 24.42 -14.52 12.42
N MET A 176 23.40 -14.37 11.56
CA MET A 176 23.46 -13.44 10.42
C MET A 176 23.43 -11.97 10.88
N GLU A 177 22.63 -11.62 11.89
CA GLU A 177 22.65 -10.27 12.50
C GLU A 177 24.06 -9.92 13.00
N GLN A 178 24.70 -10.84 13.74
CA GLN A 178 26.09 -10.67 14.19
C GLN A 178 27.06 -10.50 13.02
N LEU A 179 26.98 -11.34 11.98
CA LEU A 179 27.81 -11.20 10.78
C LEU A 179 27.67 -9.85 10.09
N THR A 180 26.47 -9.25 10.08
CA THR A 180 26.25 -7.95 9.41
C THR A 180 26.88 -6.76 10.12
N THR A 181 27.23 -6.86 11.42
CA THR A 181 27.88 -5.78 12.17
C THR A 181 29.42 -5.80 12.14
N ILE A 182 30.01 -6.83 11.51
CA ILE A 182 31.46 -7.00 11.40
C ILE A 182 32.03 -6.15 10.26
N LYS A 183 32.91 -5.21 10.60
CA LYS A 183 33.41 -4.18 9.67
C LYS A 183 34.61 -4.56 8.81
N THR A 184 35.46 -5.49 9.23
CA THR A 184 36.68 -5.88 8.49
C THR A 184 36.64 -7.34 8.03
N LEU A 185 37.40 -7.65 6.96
CA LEU A 185 37.51 -9.03 6.45
C LEU A 185 38.13 -9.98 7.50
N ARG A 186 39.10 -9.49 8.29
CA ARG A 186 39.67 -10.22 9.44
C ARG A 186 38.58 -10.64 10.42
N GLY A 187 37.67 -9.73 10.78
CA GLY A 187 36.58 -10.05 11.70
C GLY A 187 35.64 -11.13 11.17
N ILE A 188 35.41 -11.19 9.85
CA ILE A 188 34.60 -12.24 9.21
C ILE A 188 35.34 -13.58 9.25
N ALA A 189 36.63 -13.61 8.93
CA ALA A 189 37.46 -14.82 9.05
C ALA A 189 37.49 -15.35 10.49
N ASP A 190 37.70 -14.47 11.47
CA ASP A 190 37.74 -14.80 12.91
C ASP A 190 36.37 -15.26 13.45
N TRP A 191 35.26 -14.85 12.82
CA TRP A 191 33.91 -15.32 13.15
C TRP A 191 33.63 -16.71 12.54
N LEU A 192 34.05 -16.93 11.29
CA LEU A 192 33.94 -18.22 10.60
C LEU A 192 34.77 -19.30 11.32
N GLU A 193 36.01 -18.98 11.72
CA GLU A 193 36.88 -19.87 12.50
C GLU A 193 36.20 -20.32 13.82
N LYS A 194 35.62 -19.37 14.58
CA LYS A 194 34.88 -19.67 15.82
C LYS A 194 33.64 -20.51 15.57
N SER A 195 32.91 -20.26 14.47
CA SER A 195 31.68 -20.97 14.13
C SER A 195 31.93 -22.40 13.64
N VAL A 196 33.07 -22.66 12.97
CA VAL A 196 33.52 -24.01 12.58
C VAL A 196 34.14 -24.78 13.76
N ALA A 197 34.66 -24.08 14.77
CA ALA A 197 35.16 -24.69 16.00
C ALA A 197 34.04 -25.04 17.01
N GLY A 198 33.07 -24.14 17.21
CA GLY A 198 32.05 -24.20 18.26
C GLY A 198 30.84 -25.08 17.95
N GLY A 199 31.05 -26.39 17.76
CA GLY A 199 29.96 -27.32 17.46
C GLY A 199 29.01 -27.60 18.63
N SER A 200 27.77 -27.11 18.54
CA SER A 200 26.62 -27.56 19.33
C SER A 200 25.48 -27.95 18.39
N VAL A 201 25.11 -29.23 18.36
CA VAL A 201 24.15 -29.80 17.39
C VAL A 201 22.99 -30.42 18.16
N GLU A 202 21.78 -29.89 17.97
CA GLU A 202 20.54 -30.60 18.30
C GLU A 202 20.05 -31.34 17.05
N THR A 203 20.02 -32.67 17.10
CA THR A 203 19.44 -33.50 16.04
C THR A 203 17.97 -33.77 16.30
N LYS A 204 17.16 -33.86 15.24
CA LYS A 204 15.84 -34.50 15.30
C LYS A 204 15.50 -35.15 13.97
N ASP A 205 14.80 -36.29 14.03
CA ASP A 205 14.70 -37.25 12.94
C ASP A 205 13.98 -36.76 11.68
N ALA A 206 14.39 -37.33 10.55
CA ALA A 206 13.89 -37.00 9.23
C ALA A 206 12.68 -37.86 8.81
N ALA A 207 11.74 -37.22 8.11
CA ALA A 207 10.79 -37.88 7.22
C ALA A 207 10.73 -37.07 5.92
N ALA A 208 11.06 -37.71 4.79
CA ALA A 208 11.24 -37.03 3.50
C ALA A 208 9.94 -36.91 2.70
N PRO A 209 9.86 -35.88 1.83
CA PRO A 209 9.36 -36.09 0.47
C PRO A 209 10.39 -35.71 -0.62
N ALA A 210 10.01 -35.93 -1.88
CA ALA A 210 10.87 -36.01 -3.06
C ALA A 210 11.21 -34.63 -3.72
N PRO A 211 12.18 -34.56 -4.67
CA PRO A 211 12.75 -33.29 -5.14
C PRO A 211 11.98 -32.63 -6.29
N VAL A 212 12.31 -31.36 -6.54
CA VAL A 212 11.90 -30.57 -7.72
C VAL A 212 13.14 -29.91 -8.32
N GLU A 213 13.35 -30.03 -9.63
CA GLU A 213 14.50 -29.44 -10.34
C GLU A 213 14.33 -27.93 -10.57
N PRO A 214 15.43 -27.14 -10.49
CA PRO A 214 15.45 -25.76 -10.95
C PRO A 214 15.71 -25.67 -12.47
N PRO A 215 14.94 -24.90 -13.26
CA PRO A 215 15.25 -24.66 -14.66
C PRO A 215 16.49 -23.78 -14.82
N ALA A 216 17.36 -24.12 -15.77
CA ALA A 216 18.64 -23.46 -15.98
C ALA A 216 18.53 -22.09 -16.68
N ALA A 217 19.42 -21.17 -16.34
CA ALA A 217 19.62 -19.92 -17.08
C ALA A 217 20.52 -20.13 -18.31
N ALA A 218 20.18 -19.47 -19.43
CA ALA A 218 20.93 -19.50 -20.68
C ALA A 218 21.42 -18.08 -21.08
N PRO A 219 22.52 -17.96 -21.86
CA PRO A 219 23.31 -16.72 -21.93
C PRO A 219 22.90 -15.74 -23.04
N ALA A 220 23.42 -14.50 -22.95
CA ALA A 220 23.23 -13.45 -23.94
C ALA A 220 24.42 -13.33 -24.92
N ALA A 221 24.15 -13.10 -26.22
CA ALA A 221 25.17 -12.77 -27.22
C ALA A 221 24.63 -11.90 -28.40
N THR A 222 25.10 -10.66 -28.45
CA THR A 222 25.44 -9.83 -29.64
C THR A 222 24.65 -9.90 -30.98
N SER A 223 24.05 -8.74 -31.30
CA SER A 223 24.10 -8.01 -32.60
C SER A 223 23.48 -8.59 -33.89
N GLY A 224 22.49 -7.86 -34.42
CA GLY A 224 22.08 -7.84 -35.83
C GLY A 224 21.08 -6.70 -36.07
N ALA A 225 21.20 -5.97 -37.20
CA ALA A 225 20.29 -4.86 -37.53
C ALA A 225 20.26 -4.59 -39.05
N PRO A 226 19.23 -3.90 -39.59
CA PRO A 226 17.87 -3.76 -39.11
C PRO A 226 16.83 -4.25 -40.15
N GLN A 227 15.64 -4.68 -39.70
CA GLN A 227 14.48 -4.85 -40.60
C GLN A 227 13.20 -4.38 -39.91
N ALA A 228 12.25 -3.87 -40.70
CA ALA A 228 11.13 -3.10 -40.19
C ALA A 228 10.09 -3.98 -39.47
N ALA A 229 9.97 -3.81 -38.15
CA ALA A 229 8.92 -4.44 -37.35
C ALA A 229 7.60 -3.65 -37.47
N GLN A 230 6.51 -4.32 -37.79
CA GLN A 230 5.17 -3.85 -37.46
C GLN A 230 4.92 -4.06 -35.96
N PRO A 231 4.08 -3.24 -35.31
CA PRO A 231 3.81 -3.37 -33.88
C PRO A 231 2.90 -4.57 -33.59
N THR A 232 3.50 -5.71 -33.22
CA THR A 232 2.83 -6.77 -32.47
C THR A 232 2.81 -6.37 -30.99
N GLY A 233 1.64 -6.06 -30.44
CA GLY A 233 1.51 -5.57 -29.08
C GLY A 233 1.44 -6.68 -28.04
N GLU A 234 2.22 -6.52 -26.96
CA GLU A 234 1.98 -7.11 -25.63
C GLU A 234 2.88 -6.35 -24.62
N ASP A 235 2.39 -5.19 -24.19
CA ASP A 235 3.03 -4.34 -23.17
C ASP A 235 1.88 -3.64 -22.43
N GLU A 236 1.48 -4.16 -21.26
CA GLU A 236 0.35 -3.61 -20.48
C GLU A 236 0.71 -2.19 -20.04
N LEU A 237 0.01 -1.20 -20.61
CA LEU A 237 0.28 0.21 -20.37
C LEU A 237 -0.07 0.61 -18.94
N VAL A 238 0.91 0.52 -18.02
CA VAL A 238 0.82 1.08 -16.67
C VAL A 238 0.57 2.58 -16.75
N VAL A 239 -0.69 2.99 -16.54
CA VAL A 239 -1.14 4.38 -16.65
C VAL A 239 -0.82 5.13 -15.36
N ILE A 240 0.40 5.66 -15.26
CA ILE A 240 0.79 6.58 -14.19
C ILE A 240 -0.13 7.81 -14.24
N PRO A 241 -0.96 8.06 -13.21
CA PRO A 241 -1.93 9.15 -13.22
C PRO A 241 -1.31 10.51 -12.87
N ARG A 242 -2.04 11.57 -13.22
CA ARG A 242 -1.77 12.95 -12.81
C ARG A 242 -2.71 13.35 -11.67
N SER A 243 -2.13 13.72 -10.52
CA SER A 243 -2.87 14.24 -9.37
C SER A 243 -2.31 15.59 -8.90
N MET A 244 -3.12 16.35 -8.19
CA MET A 244 -2.70 17.52 -7.41
C MET A 244 -3.16 17.35 -5.96
N LEU A 245 -2.58 18.12 -5.03
CA LEU A 245 -3.16 18.25 -3.70
C LEU A 245 -4.38 19.18 -3.76
N ALA A 246 -5.56 18.63 -3.45
CA ALA A 246 -6.78 19.39 -3.20
C ALA A 246 -6.95 19.61 -1.69
N VAL A 247 -7.56 20.73 -1.31
CA VAL A 247 -7.73 21.13 0.08
C VAL A 247 -9.16 20.85 0.51
N VAL A 248 -9.33 20.16 1.64
CA VAL A 248 -10.64 19.75 2.17
C VAL A 248 -10.72 20.06 3.66
N ASP A 249 -11.94 20.31 4.16
CA ASP A 249 -12.16 20.47 5.60
C ASP A 249 -11.77 19.18 6.33
N ALA A 250 -11.08 19.32 7.46
CA ALA A 250 -10.62 18.19 8.26
C ALA A 250 -11.80 17.56 9.02
N PRO A 251 -11.71 16.27 9.38
CA PRO A 251 -12.58 15.69 10.40
C PRO A 251 -12.57 16.55 11.68
N SER A 252 -13.73 16.69 12.30
CA SER A 252 -13.86 17.32 13.61
C SER A 252 -12.90 16.69 14.63
N LEU A 253 -12.24 17.50 15.43
CA LEU A 253 -11.32 17.06 16.48
C LEU A 253 -12.01 16.06 17.42
N ASN A 254 -11.68 14.78 17.27
CA ASN A 254 -12.14 13.74 18.18
C ASN A 254 -11.22 13.75 19.40
N ALA A 255 -11.51 14.66 20.34
CA ALA A 255 -10.73 14.88 21.55
C ALA A 255 -10.80 13.67 22.49
N GLN A 256 -9.95 12.68 22.25
CA GLN A 256 -9.55 11.76 23.32
C GLN A 256 -8.69 12.55 24.30
N ALA A 257 -8.93 12.38 25.60
CA ALA A 257 -8.11 12.97 26.64
C ALA A 257 -6.76 12.23 26.73
N GLY A 258 -5.88 12.51 25.76
CA GLY A 258 -4.50 12.03 25.74
C GLY A 258 -3.80 12.49 27.01
N ARG A 259 -3.45 11.54 27.88
CA ARG A 259 -2.76 11.83 29.13
C ARG A 259 -1.28 12.00 28.86
N PHE A 260 -0.72 13.14 29.23
CA PHE A 260 0.72 13.30 29.33
C PHE A 260 1.27 12.27 30.34
N ALA A 261 2.32 11.54 29.96
CA ALA A 261 2.94 10.57 30.84
C ALA A 261 3.62 11.30 32.02
N PRO A 262 3.23 11.05 33.28
CA PRO A 262 3.62 11.89 34.43
C PRO A 262 5.10 11.72 34.84
N ASP A 263 5.80 10.77 34.24
CA ASP A 263 7.22 10.45 34.35
C ASP A 263 8.08 11.04 33.20
N ARG A 264 7.46 11.67 32.19
CA ARG A 264 8.11 12.17 30.98
C ARG A 264 7.95 13.68 30.78
N VAL A 265 8.84 14.27 29.98
CA VAL A 265 8.89 15.72 29.71
C VAL A 265 8.69 16.08 28.25
N LEU A 266 7.87 17.09 27.96
CA LEU A 266 7.72 17.69 26.64
C LEU A 266 8.73 18.82 26.46
N LEU A 267 9.58 18.72 25.42
CA LEU A 267 10.55 19.76 25.06
C LEU A 267 9.91 20.72 24.06
N VAL A 268 9.61 21.95 24.50
CA VAL A 268 8.95 22.99 23.71
C VAL A 268 9.99 24.00 23.23
N THR A 269 10.06 24.31 21.94
CA THR A 269 10.97 25.35 21.43
C THR A 269 10.28 26.72 21.41
N ASP A 270 10.94 27.75 21.97
CA ASP A 270 10.37 29.09 22.12
C ASP A 270 10.23 29.81 20.75
N ASP A 271 9.04 30.35 20.48
CA ASP A 271 8.71 31.12 19.28
C ASP A 271 9.01 32.62 19.42
N GLY A 272 9.31 33.10 20.62
CA GLY A 272 9.60 34.51 20.91
C GLY A 272 8.39 35.46 20.85
N ARG A 273 7.17 34.96 20.62
CA ARG A 273 5.89 35.71 20.71
C ARG A 273 5.05 35.28 21.92
N GLY A 274 5.50 34.28 22.68
CA GLY A 274 4.86 33.77 23.90
C GLY A 274 3.90 32.61 23.70
N ILE A 275 3.75 32.09 22.47
CA ILE A 275 2.85 30.96 22.17
C ILE A 275 3.34 29.71 22.92
N ALA A 276 4.66 29.48 22.92
CA ALA A 276 5.33 28.39 23.63
C ALA A 276 5.13 28.45 25.15
N GLN A 277 5.05 29.65 25.74
CA GLN A 277 4.74 29.81 27.15
C GLN A 277 3.29 29.39 27.43
N THR A 278 2.32 29.91 26.68
CA THR A 278 0.90 29.56 26.86
C THR A 278 0.63 28.06 26.64
N VAL A 279 1.24 27.45 25.63
CA VAL A 279 1.17 25.98 25.43
C VAL A 279 1.83 25.24 26.60
N GLY A 280 2.95 25.74 27.13
CA GLY A 280 3.62 25.16 28.28
C GLY A 280 2.79 25.22 29.56
N ASP A 281 2.21 26.37 29.86
CA ASP A 281 1.40 26.63 31.06
C ASP A 281 0.13 25.73 31.07
N GLU A 282 -0.56 25.60 29.93
CA GLU A 282 -1.75 24.75 29.79
C GLU A 282 -1.40 23.25 29.85
N VAL A 283 -0.27 22.81 29.28
CA VAL A 283 0.23 21.44 29.45
C VAL A 283 0.53 21.14 30.93
N GLN A 284 1.10 22.09 31.67
CA GLN A 284 1.33 21.95 33.12
C GLN A 284 0.01 21.93 33.91
N ALA A 285 -0.98 22.75 33.54
CA ALA A 285 -2.31 22.74 34.15
C ALA A 285 -3.05 21.39 33.92
N LEU A 286 -2.79 20.73 32.80
CA LEU A 286 -3.24 19.36 32.49
C LEU A 286 -2.38 18.26 33.14
N GLY A 287 -1.39 18.61 33.95
CA GLY A 287 -0.55 17.67 34.71
C GLY A 287 0.66 17.10 33.95
N GLY A 288 0.97 17.63 32.76
CA GLY A 288 2.20 17.30 32.02
C GLY A 288 3.43 18.03 32.58
N ARG A 289 4.63 17.57 32.18
CA ARG A 289 5.90 18.27 32.45
C ARG A 289 6.40 18.93 31.17
N VAL A 290 6.95 20.13 31.30
CA VAL A 290 7.45 20.92 30.18
C VAL A 290 8.88 21.40 30.48
N ALA A 291 9.75 21.30 29.48
CA ALA A 291 11.01 22.03 29.40
C ALA A 291 10.92 22.99 28.21
N LEU A 292 11.00 24.30 28.45
CA LEU A 292 11.04 25.32 27.40
C LEU A 292 12.49 25.57 26.98
N VAL A 293 12.81 25.56 25.69
CA VAL A 293 14.14 25.91 25.18
C VAL A 293 14.12 27.15 24.28
N ARG A 294 14.87 28.16 24.69
CA ARG A 294 15.15 29.38 23.92
C ARG A 294 16.35 29.15 23.01
N HIS A 295 16.18 29.43 21.71
CA HIS A 295 17.29 29.37 20.76
C HIS A 295 18.23 30.56 20.94
N SER A 296 19.53 30.27 21.03
CA SER A 296 20.62 31.26 21.03
C SER A 296 21.71 30.84 20.06
N GLY A 297 22.03 31.69 19.08
CA GLY A 297 23.20 31.51 18.19
C GLY A 297 24.55 31.84 18.86
N ALA A 298 24.57 32.11 20.17
CA ALA A 298 25.80 32.21 20.95
C ALA A 298 26.08 30.87 21.65
N LEU A 299 27.31 30.36 21.49
CA LEU A 299 27.87 29.19 22.18
C LEU A 299 28.14 29.48 23.68
N GLY A 300 27.07 29.80 24.41
CA GLY A 300 27.07 29.71 25.87
C GLY A 300 27.06 28.24 26.31
N PRO A 301 27.31 27.96 27.60
CA PRO A 301 27.01 26.64 28.15
C PRO A 301 25.52 26.37 27.97
N SER A 302 25.18 25.22 27.37
CA SER A 302 23.82 24.67 27.41
C SER A 302 23.40 24.56 28.87
N GLY A 303 22.36 25.30 29.23
CA GLY A 303 22.13 25.64 30.63
C GLY A 303 20.67 25.99 30.91
N GLN A 304 20.24 25.59 32.10
CA GLN A 304 18.97 26.01 32.68
C GLN A 304 19.14 27.46 33.20
N VAL A 305 18.29 28.37 32.73
CA VAL A 305 18.35 29.81 33.06
C VAL A 305 17.29 30.23 34.08
N GLU A 306 16.13 29.58 34.04
CA GLU A 306 15.01 29.69 34.97
C GLU A 306 14.47 28.27 35.23
N ASP A 307 13.57 28.05 36.20
CA ASP A 307 13.05 26.69 36.42
C ASP A 307 12.24 26.21 35.20
N GLY A 308 12.53 25.00 34.71
CA GLY A 308 12.01 24.46 33.45
C GLY A 308 12.44 25.19 32.16
N VAL A 309 13.28 26.23 32.19
CA VAL A 309 13.68 27.00 30.99
C VAL A 309 15.17 26.88 30.69
N TYR A 310 15.49 26.58 29.43
CA TYR A 310 16.84 26.30 28.93
C TYR A 310 17.25 27.26 27.81
N LEU A 311 18.56 27.47 27.67
CA LEU A 311 19.18 28.18 26.55
C LEU A 311 20.10 27.23 25.77
N ALA A 312 19.92 27.16 24.45
CA ALA A 312 20.76 26.32 23.59
C ALA A 312 20.86 26.86 22.15
N ASP A 313 21.99 26.60 21.48
CA ASP A 313 22.03 26.68 20.02
C ASP A 313 21.37 25.43 19.45
N LEU A 314 20.17 25.59 18.89
CA LEU A 314 19.43 24.50 18.26
C LEU A 314 19.86 24.24 16.80
N THR A 315 20.87 24.96 16.30
CA THR A 315 21.51 24.72 15.00
C THR A 315 22.85 23.98 15.10
N ASP A 316 23.45 23.86 16.30
CA ASP A 316 24.58 22.97 16.57
C ASP A 316 24.08 21.58 17.07
N PRO A 317 24.33 20.48 16.32
CA PRO A 317 23.98 19.12 16.76
C PRO A 317 24.57 18.75 18.14
N GLY A 318 25.76 19.26 18.49
CA GLY A 318 26.39 18.99 19.78
C GLY A 318 25.68 19.69 20.94
N SER A 319 25.25 20.93 20.74
CA SER A 319 24.43 21.72 21.65
C SER A 319 23.07 21.07 21.89
N VAL A 320 22.42 20.60 20.82
CA VAL A 320 21.15 19.85 20.94
C VAL A 320 21.34 18.54 21.73
N ALA A 321 22.43 17.81 21.51
CA ALA A 321 22.72 16.59 22.27
C ALA A 321 22.90 16.89 23.78
N ARG A 322 23.69 17.92 24.13
CA ARG A 322 23.89 18.36 25.53
C ARG A 322 22.58 18.82 26.19
N LEU A 323 21.75 19.56 25.46
CA LEU A 323 20.42 19.98 25.93
C LEU A 323 19.53 18.77 26.27
N VAL A 324 19.40 17.81 25.36
CA VAL A 324 18.54 16.64 25.58
C VAL A 324 19.05 15.76 26.72
N GLU A 325 20.37 15.60 26.86
CA GLU A 325 20.98 14.93 28.01
C GLU A 325 20.68 15.67 29.33
N GLN A 326 20.83 17.00 29.37
CA GLN A 326 20.55 17.80 30.56
C GLN A 326 19.07 17.76 30.95
N VAL A 327 18.15 17.90 29.98
CA VAL A 327 16.70 17.79 30.20
C VAL A 327 16.34 16.39 30.71
N ARG A 328 16.94 15.32 30.16
CA ARG A 328 16.76 13.94 30.61
C ARG A 328 17.22 13.75 32.07
N LEU A 329 18.36 14.33 32.44
CA LEU A 329 18.92 14.27 33.80
C LEU A 329 18.09 15.01 34.85
N VAL A 330 17.45 16.14 34.49
CA VAL A 330 16.67 16.98 35.43
C VAL A 330 15.20 16.53 35.53
N HIS A 331 14.55 16.24 34.39
CA HIS A 331 13.09 16.06 34.34
C HIS A 331 12.62 14.62 34.11
N GLY A 332 13.50 13.72 33.65
CA GLY A 332 13.16 12.37 33.19
C GLY A 332 13.20 12.24 31.64
N PRO A 333 12.99 11.03 31.10
CA PRO A 333 13.05 10.79 29.65
C PRO A 333 12.03 11.63 28.87
N LEU A 334 12.37 11.98 27.63
CA LEU A 334 11.49 12.82 26.82
C LEU A 334 10.19 12.07 26.47
N GLY A 335 9.07 12.79 26.61
CA GLY A 335 7.74 12.39 26.15
C GLY A 335 7.36 13.00 24.80
N GLY A 336 8.13 14.00 24.33
CA GLY A 336 7.90 14.55 23.00
C GLY A 336 8.60 15.88 22.75
N ILE A 337 8.42 16.36 21.53
CA ILE A 337 8.93 17.64 21.04
C ILE A 337 7.74 18.47 20.54
N VAL A 338 7.70 19.75 20.92
CA VAL A 338 6.73 20.73 20.41
C VAL A 338 7.54 21.89 19.81
N HIS A 339 7.73 21.87 18.50
CA HIS A 339 8.64 22.78 17.79
C HIS A 339 7.91 24.01 17.24
N LEU A 340 8.04 25.15 17.94
CA LEU A 340 7.32 26.40 17.63
C LEU A 340 8.23 27.53 17.12
N LEU A 341 9.56 27.36 17.14
CA LEU A 341 10.54 28.24 16.47
C LEU A 341 10.13 28.75 15.06
N PRO A 342 9.48 27.96 14.18
CA PRO A 342 9.06 28.46 12.87
C PRO A 342 7.97 29.56 12.93
N LEU A 343 7.27 29.73 14.06
CA LEU A 343 6.31 30.82 14.28
C LEU A 343 6.98 32.16 14.62
N ALA A 344 8.28 32.13 14.93
CA ALA A 344 9.08 33.31 15.24
C ALA A 344 9.17 34.26 14.04
N VAL A 345 9.27 35.56 14.37
CA VAL A 345 9.42 36.65 13.39
C VAL A 345 10.65 36.39 12.49
N ARG A 346 10.51 36.78 11.23
CA ARG A 346 11.48 36.53 10.15
C ARG A 346 11.42 37.65 9.11
N GLU A 347 12.45 37.72 8.29
CA GLU A 347 12.44 38.48 7.04
C GLU A 347 11.45 37.89 6.03
N ASP A 348 10.90 38.73 5.15
CA ASP A 348 10.09 38.29 4.01
C ASP A 348 10.93 37.45 3.04
N PHE A 349 10.38 36.34 2.56
CA PHE A 349 11.04 35.49 1.56
C PHE A 349 11.45 36.30 0.33
N ASP A 350 10.62 37.24 -0.16
CA ASP A 350 10.95 37.94 -1.39
C ASP A 350 12.10 38.96 -1.22
N ALA A 351 12.38 39.43 0.01
CA ALA A 351 13.55 40.25 0.33
C ALA A 351 14.83 39.43 0.62
N MET A 352 14.67 38.24 1.17
CA MET A 352 15.73 37.37 1.72
C MET A 352 16.87 37.04 0.74
N ASP A 353 18.10 36.96 1.28
CA ASP A 353 19.31 36.51 0.57
C ASP A 353 19.68 35.03 0.91
N LEU A 354 20.78 34.53 0.32
CA LEU A 354 21.21 33.14 0.53
C LEU A 354 21.73 32.87 1.97
N ALA A 355 22.17 33.88 2.71
CA ALA A 355 22.56 33.73 4.12
C ALA A 355 21.32 33.68 5.03
N GLY A 356 20.34 34.55 4.80
CA GLY A 356 19.04 34.53 5.46
C GLY A 356 18.29 33.21 5.21
N TRP A 357 18.32 32.70 3.97
CA TRP A 357 17.77 31.39 3.60
C TRP A 357 18.40 30.24 4.39
N ARG A 358 19.74 30.20 4.46
CA ARG A 358 20.48 29.20 5.25
C ARG A 358 20.15 29.28 6.74
N ALA A 359 20.15 30.48 7.32
CA ALA A 359 19.84 30.69 8.73
C ALA A 359 18.40 30.27 9.07
N ALA A 360 17.43 30.64 8.23
CA ALA A 360 16.03 30.27 8.40
C ALA A 360 15.83 28.73 8.31
N LEU A 361 16.45 28.06 7.33
CA LEU A 361 16.36 26.60 7.20
C LEU A 361 17.07 25.85 8.32
N ALA A 362 18.20 26.36 8.82
CA ALA A 362 18.89 25.79 9.98
C ALA A 362 18.01 25.88 11.24
N ARG A 363 17.47 27.07 11.52
CA ARG A 363 16.62 27.36 12.68
C ARG A 363 15.26 26.65 12.64
N ASP A 364 14.65 26.51 11.45
CA ASP A 364 13.31 25.96 11.30
C ASP A 364 13.27 24.45 11.03
N VAL A 365 14.16 23.92 10.18
CA VAL A 365 14.11 22.52 9.70
C VAL A 365 15.23 21.66 10.30
N LYS A 366 16.49 22.11 10.24
CA LYS A 366 17.63 21.31 10.70
C LYS A 366 17.62 21.13 12.22
N SER A 367 17.20 22.15 12.96
CA SER A 367 16.95 22.07 14.40
C SER A 367 15.95 20.97 14.79
N LEU A 368 14.85 20.82 14.04
CA LEU A 368 13.86 19.75 14.25
C LEU A 368 14.48 18.37 13.97
N PHE A 369 15.28 18.25 12.91
CA PHE A 369 16.06 17.03 12.66
C PHE A 369 17.01 16.70 13.81
N HIS A 370 17.77 17.68 14.32
CA HIS A 370 18.69 17.48 15.45
C HIS A 370 17.95 17.09 16.74
N LEU A 371 16.85 17.77 17.07
CA LEU A 371 16.02 17.50 18.24
C LEU A 371 15.39 16.11 18.18
N ALA A 372 14.74 15.79 17.06
CA ALA A 372 14.14 14.48 16.84
C ALA A 372 15.18 13.36 16.92
N ARG A 373 16.36 13.54 16.30
CA ARG A 373 17.45 12.55 16.35
C ARG A 373 18.03 12.36 17.75
N ALA A 374 18.18 13.42 18.53
CA ALA A 374 18.69 13.33 19.90
C ALA A 374 17.66 12.74 20.89
N ALA A 375 16.36 12.99 20.66
CA ALA A 375 15.26 12.45 21.45
C ALA A 375 14.84 11.03 21.05
N ALA A 376 15.19 10.57 19.83
CA ALA A 376 14.72 9.32 19.25
C ALA A 376 14.75 8.11 20.21
N PRO A 377 15.83 7.84 20.99
CA PRO A 377 15.85 6.71 21.91
C PRO A 377 14.77 6.77 23.00
N ASP A 378 14.43 7.96 23.50
CA ASP A 378 13.36 8.10 24.52
C ASP A 378 11.97 7.90 23.90
N LEU A 379 11.78 8.40 22.67
CA LEU A 379 10.49 8.41 21.97
C LEU A 379 10.14 7.05 21.36
N THR A 380 11.09 6.34 20.75
CA THR A 380 10.84 5.03 20.12
C THR A 380 10.68 3.92 21.17
N LEU A 381 11.46 3.96 22.26
CA LEU A 381 11.29 3.04 23.39
C LEU A 381 9.98 3.23 24.16
N ALA A 382 9.26 4.34 23.96
CA ALA A 382 8.03 4.63 24.69
C ALA A 382 6.89 3.65 24.36
N GLY A 383 6.86 3.10 23.14
CA GLY A 383 5.83 2.16 22.69
C GLY A 383 4.45 2.79 22.47
N THR A 384 3.57 2.04 21.79
CA THR A 384 2.21 2.49 21.44
C THR A 384 1.35 2.73 22.68
N GLY A 385 0.80 3.94 22.82
CA GLY A 385 -0.10 4.32 23.93
C GLY A 385 0.57 5.10 25.08
N SER A 386 1.86 5.40 24.97
CA SER A 386 2.64 6.17 25.96
C SER A 386 2.44 7.69 25.93
N GLY A 387 1.72 8.22 24.93
CA GLY A 387 1.61 9.65 24.69
C GLY A 387 2.84 10.29 24.01
N ALA A 388 3.81 9.47 23.53
CA ALA A 388 4.97 9.97 22.81
C ALA A 388 4.58 10.76 21.55
N CYS A 389 5.11 11.98 21.37
CA CYS A 389 4.72 12.86 20.26
C CYS A 389 5.86 13.70 19.66
N VAL A 390 5.70 14.10 18.40
CA VAL A 390 6.49 15.15 17.73
C VAL A 390 5.51 16.07 17.01
N LEU A 391 5.22 17.23 17.61
CA LEU A 391 4.39 18.26 17.02
C LEU A 391 5.29 19.40 16.52
N ALA A 392 5.08 19.87 15.29
CA ALA A 392 5.79 21.02 14.74
C ALA A 392 4.82 22.04 14.14
N ALA A 393 4.98 23.32 14.49
CA ALA A 393 4.14 24.39 13.98
C ALA A 393 4.77 25.09 12.78
N THR A 394 3.94 25.59 11.86
CA THR A 394 4.36 26.39 10.71
C THR A 394 3.39 27.55 10.50
N THR A 395 3.81 28.59 9.77
CA THR A 395 2.95 29.72 9.38
C THR A 395 2.21 29.47 8.06
N MET A 396 1.98 28.19 7.70
CA MET A 396 1.41 27.79 6.40
C MET A 396 -0.11 27.56 6.42
N GLY A 397 -0.86 28.02 7.43
CA GLY A 397 -2.31 27.82 7.54
C GLY A 397 -3.08 28.23 6.28
N GLY A 398 -3.08 29.53 5.95
CA GLY A 398 -3.58 30.07 4.68
C GLY A 398 -2.72 29.81 3.44
N ALA A 399 -1.68 28.95 3.49
CA ALA A 399 -0.96 28.55 2.28
C ALA A 399 -1.84 27.66 1.39
N TYR A 400 -2.74 26.89 2.01
CA TYR A 400 -3.70 25.95 1.41
C TYR A 400 -5.03 26.62 0.97
N ASP A 401 -5.10 27.93 0.74
CA ASP A 401 -6.32 28.55 0.18
C ASP A 401 -6.32 28.54 -1.36
N ASP A 402 -7.21 27.73 -1.94
CA ASP A 402 -7.45 27.67 -3.38
C ASP A 402 -7.88 29.03 -3.94
N ALA A 403 -8.70 29.78 -3.20
CA ALA A 403 -9.24 31.08 -3.61
C ALA A 403 -8.14 32.16 -3.69
N PRO A 404 -7.81 32.72 -4.88
CA PRO A 404 -6.69 33.65 -5.04
C PRO A 404 -6.74 34.87 -4.13
N ALA A 405 -7.93 35.37 -3.81
CA ALA A 405 -8.15 36.53 -2.94
C ALA A 405 -7.95 36.26 -1.42
N ARG A 406 -7.69 35.01 -1.01
CA ARG A 406 -7.41 34.63 0.39
C ARG A 406 -5.96 34.20 0.64
N ARG A 407 -5.21 33.93 -0.42
CA ARG A 407 -3.83 33.43 -0.36
C ARG A 407 -2.92 34.41 0.39
N ARG A 408 -2.43 33.98 1.56
CA ARG A 408 -1.44 34.73 2.33
C ARG A 408 -0.01 34.47 1.83
N PRO A 409 0.94 35.40 2.06
CA PRO A 409 2.37 35.10 2.00
C PRO A 409 2.73 34.02 3.03
N PHE A 410 3.73 33.19 2.70
CA PHE A 410 4.28 32.17 3.60
C PHE A 410 5.75 31.95 3.26
N PHE A 411 6.54 31.38 4.18
CA PHE A 411 7.96 31.07 3.91
C PHE A 411 8.09 29.65 3.31
N PRO A 412 8.57 29.48 2.05
CA PRO A 412 8.64 28.17 1.40
C PRO A 412 9.46 27.11 2.14
N GLY A 413 10.48 27.52 2.91
CA GLY A 413 11.33 26.60 3.67
C GLY A 413 10.60 25.80 4.75
N GLN A 414 9.44 26.27 5.23
CA GLN A 414 8.61 25.51 6.18
C GLN A 414 8.01 24.23 5.59
N GLY A 415 7.96 24.09 4.26
CA GLY A 415 7.63 22.80 3.62
C GLY A 415 8.56 21.66 4.08
N GLY A 416 9.81 21.97 4.43
CA GLY A 416 10.77 21.00 4.95
C GLY A 416 10.33 20.33 6.25
N ILE A 417 9.60 21.05 7.10
CA ILE A 417 9.04 20.51 8.35
C ILE A 417 7.98 19.44 8.04
N ALA A 418 7.08 19.74 7.10
CA ALA A 418 6.02 18.81 6.71
C ALA A 418 6.61 17.52 6.09
N GLY A 419 7.56 17.64 5.15
CA GLY A 419 8.23 16.49 4.56
C GLY A 419 8.99 15.63 5.59
N LEU A 420 9.70 16.27 6.54
CA LEU A 420 10.40 15.60 7.62
C LEU A 420 9.44 14.83 8.54
N VAL A 421 8.40 15.49 9.07
CA VAL A 421 7.45 14.90 10.03
C VAL A 421 6.63 13.77 9.40
N LYS A 422 6.31 13.85 8.10
CA LYS A 422 5.67 12.77 7.34
C LYS A 422 6.54 11.52 7.26
N SER A 423 7.86 11.65 7.07
CA SER A 423 8.77 10.50 7.13
C SER A 423 8.95 9.97 8.56
N LEU A 424 8.97 10.83 9.59
CA LEU A 424 8.98 10.39 10.99
C LEU A 424 7.75 9.55 11.34
N ALA A 425 6.55 9.92 10.88
CA ALA A 425 5.34 9.13 11.09
C ALA A 425 5.43 7.70 10.50
N LEU A 426 6.21 7.52 9.42
CA LEU A 426 6.45 6.23 8.77
C LEU A 426 7.65 5.45 9.37
N GLU A 427 8.55 6.13 10.06
CA GLU A 427 9.66 5.50 10.80
C GLU A 427 9.26 5.10 12.23
N TRP A 428 8.39 5.88 12.87
CA TRP A 428 8.01 5.75 14.28
C TRP A 428 6.48 5.63 14.47
N PRO A 429 5.84 4.52 14.04
CA PRO A 429 4.39 4.35 14.12
C PRO A 429 3.81 4.29 15.55
N GLY A 430 4.65 4.30 16.59
CA GLY A 430 4.25 4.44 18.00
C GLY A 430 4.25 5.87 18.53
N VAL A 431 4.72 6.86 17.74
CA VAL A 431 4.88 8.26 18.12
C VAL A 431 3.90 9.13 17.33
N HIS A 432 3.14 9.99 18.01
CA HIS A 432 2.20 10.91 17.37
C HIS A 432 2.95 12.07 16.68
N CYS A 433 3.31 11.86 15.41
CA CYS A 433 3.99 12.83 14.56
C CYS A 433 2.97 13.69 13.81
N LYS A 434 2.96 15.01 14.04
CA LYS A 434 2.00 15.95 13.44
C LYS A 434 2.62 17.31 13.11
N VAL A 435 2.32 17.86 11.92
CA VAL A 435 2.62 19.25 11.55
C VAL A 435 1.34 20.09 11.51
N VAL A 436 1.40 21.28 12.11
CA VAL A 436 0.26 22.20 12.24
C VAL A 436 0.57 23.51 11.51
N GLY A 437 -0.11 23.76 10.41
CA GLY A 437 -0.11 25.06 9.74
C GLY A 437 -1.06 26.03 10.43
N LEU A 438 -0.56 27.19 10.84
CA LEU A 438 -1.31 28.27 11.48
C LEU A 438 -1.31 29.52 10.60
N ASP A 439 -2.36 30.34 10.70
CA ASP A 439 -2.35 31.70 10.15
C ASP A 439 -1.42 32.59 10.98
N ALA A 440 -0.41 33.20 10.34
CA ALA A 440 0.62 33.99 11.02
C ALA A 440 0.08 35.22 11.79
N GLU A 441 -1.00 35.81 11.27
CA GLU A 441 -1.71 37.00 11.79
C GLU A 441 -2.69 36.68 12.94
N SER A 442 -2.98 35.40 13.21
CA SER A 442 -3.86 35.03 14.32
C SER A 442 -3.26 35.42 15.68
N ALA A 443 -4.14 35.67 16.66
CA ALA A 443 -3.75 35.95 18.02
C ALA A 443 -3.02 34.75 18.65
N ALA A 444 -1.98 35.01 19.44
CA ALA A 444 -1.15 33.98 20.07
C ALA A 444 -1.96 32.98 20.92
N ALA A 445 -3.02 33.45 21.61
CA ALA A 445 -3.91 32.59 22.39
C ALA A 445 -4.68 31.58 21.51
N LEU A 446 -5.20 32.00 20.35
CA LEU A 446 -5.88 31.10 19.40
C LEU A 446 -4.89 30.11 18.78
N GLN A 447 -3.65 30.56 18.49
CA GLN A 447 -2.58 29.70 18.03
C GLN A 447 -2.20 28.64 19.07
N ALA A 448 -2.12 29.01 20.36
CA ALA A 448 -1.88 28.09 21.46
C ALA A 448 -3.04 27.08 21.64
N GLU A 449 -4.29 27.55 21.64
CA GLU A 449 -5.51 26.72 21.69
C GLU A 449 -5.50 25.64 20.58
N GLN A 450 -5.20 26.04 19.35
CA GLN A 450 -5.10 25.13 18.19
C GLN A 450 -3.97 24.11 18.37
N LEU A 451 -2.80 24.53 18.88
CA LEU A 451 -1.67 23.62 19.13
C LEU A 451 -1.99 22.60 20.24
N LEU A 452 -2.64 23.01 21.33
CA LEU A 452 -3.07 22.14 22.44
C LEU A 452 -4.12 21.12 21.98
N ALA A 453 -5.07 21.55 21.14
CA ALA A 453 -6.07 20.66 20.54
C ALA A 453 -5.42 19.61 19.61
N GLU A 454 -4.41 19.98 18.82
CA GLU A 454 -3.71 19.05 17.94
C GLU A 454 -2.75 18.09 18.67
N LEU A 455 -2.12 18.55 19.76
CA LEU A 455 -1.24 17.77 20.64
C LEU A 455 -1.99 16.62 21.33
N THR A 456 -3.30 16.76 21.52
CA THR A 456 -4.18 15.77 22.18
C THR A 456 -5.08 15.01 21.20
N ALA A 457 -5.10 15.37 19.91
CA ALA A 457 -6.02 14.80 18.92
C ALA A 457 -5.64 13.37 18.47
N GLY A 458 -6.41 12.38 18.94
CA GLY A 458 -6.28 10.96 18.59
C GLY A 458 -6.87 10.58 17.22
N ASP A 459 -6.63 11.38 16.18
CA ASP A 459 -7.22 11.22 14.84
C ASP A 459 -6.25 10.67 13.77
N GLY A 460 -4.97 10.50 14.10
CA GLY A 460 -3.96 9.92 13.20
C GLY A 460 -3.64 10.78 11.97
N LEU A 461 -4.02 12.06 11.95
CA LEU A 461 -3.66 12.98 10.87
C LEU A 461 -2.23 13.50 11.09
N VAL A 462 -1.40 13.45 10.05
CA VAL A 462 0.02 13.88 10.13
C VAL A 462 0.23 15.34 9.72
N GLU A 463 -0.64 15.90 8.88
CA GLU A 463 -0.58 17.30 8.43
C GLU A 463 -1.97 17.93 8.49
N VAL A 464 -2.08 19.07 9.17
CA VAL A 464 -3.30 19.87 9.32
C VAL A 464 -3.00 21.36 9.13
N GLY A 465 -3.95 22.12 8.61
CA GLY A 465 -3.86 23.58 8.47
C GLY A 465 -5.08 24.29 9.04
N TYR A 466 -4.85 25.40 9.73
CA TYR A 466 -5.89 26.28 10.26
C TYR A 466 -5.96 27.58 9.46
N HIS A 467 -7.16 27.90 8.96
CA HIS A 467 -7.49 29.24 8.45
C HIS A 467 -8.56 29.88 9.35
N GLY A 468 -8.16 30.88 10.13
CA GLY A 468 -8.93 31.32 11.31
C GLY A 468 -9.24 30.13 12.23
N ALA A 469 -10.52 29.80 12.42
CA ALA A 469 -10.96 28.63 13.16
C ALA A 469 -11.28 27.38 12.29
N GLN A 470 -11.13 27.46 10.95
CA GLN A 470 -11.37 26.33 10.06
C GLN A 470 -10.16 25.41 9.99
N ARG A 471 -10.33 24.16 10.45
CA ARG A 471 -9.35 23.08 10.36
C ARG A 471 -9.47 22.35 9.02
N ARG A 472 -8.37 22.21 8.28
CA ARG A 472 -8.30 21.59 6.94
C ARG A 472 -7.13 20.62 6.80
N ILE A 473 -7.18 19.78 5.77
CA ILE A 473 -6.11 18.88 5.33
C ILE A 473 -5.92 18.95 3.80
N VAL A 474 -4.80 18.41 3.32
CA VAL A 474 -4.55 18.17 1.89
C VAL A 474 -4.76 16.70 1.54
N GLN A 475 -5.37 16.43 0.38
CA GLN A 475 -5.55 15.08 -0.15
C GLN A 475 -5.25 15.03 -1.66
N PRO A 476 -4.65 13.95 -2.19
CA PRO A 476 -4.49 13.76 -3.63
C PRO A 476 -5.85 13.71 -4.33
N ARG A 477 -5.98 14.50 -5.40
CA ARG A 477 -7.12 14.50 -6.30
C ARG A 477 -6.63 14.34 -7.73
N LEU A 478 -7.21 13.36 -8.44
CA LEU A 478 -6.96 13.16 -9.88
C LEU A 478 -7.28 14.45 -10.65
N SER A 479 -6.34 14.87 -11.48
CA SER A 479 -6.43 16.06 -12.32
C SER A 479 -5.80 15.78 -13.69
N PRO A 480 -6.44 14.96 -14.54
CA PRO A 480 -5.94 14.66 -15.88
C PRO A 480 -5.90 15.93 -16.74
N HIS A 481 -4.99 15.97 -17.72
CA HIS A 481 -4.96 17.04 -18.70
C HIS A 481 -6.22 17.01 -19.59
N ASP A 482 -6.74 18.19 -19.93
CA ASP A 482 -7.61 18.34 -21.09
C ASP A 482 -6.78 18.17 -22.36
N VAL A 483 -6.81 16.95 -22.92
CA VAL A 483 -6.09 16.57 -24.14
C VAL A 483 -6.60 17.31 -25.38
N GLY A 484 -7.81 17.90 -25.33
CA GLY A 484 -8.34 18.78 -26.37
C GLY A 484 -7.80 20.22 -26.31
N SER A 485 -7.14 20.61 -25.22
CA SER A 485 -6.66 21.99 -25.03
C SER A 485 -5.39 22.29 -25.83
N PRO A 486 -5.25 23.52 -26.39
CA PRO A 486 -4.06 23.93 -27.11
C PRO A 486 -2.84 24.04 -26.17
N ALA A 487 -1.65 23.75 -26.70
CA ALA A 487 -0.41 23.82 -25.93
C ALA A 487 -0.15 25.26 -25.45
N ARG A 488 0.04 25.42 -24.13
CA ARG A 488 0.18 26.69 -23.41
C ARG A 488 1.64 27.14 -23.31
N VAL A 489 2.56 26.18 -23.19
CA VAL A 489 4.01 26.42 -23.35
C VAL A 489 4.44 25.84 -24.69
N THR A 490 5.07 26.66 -25.51
CA THR A 490 5.74 26.23 -26.74
C THR A 490 7.22 25.99 -26.46
N ILE A 491 7.77 24.91 -27.01
CA ILE A 491 9.21 24.67 -27.12
C ILE A 491 9.49 24.45 -28.60
N ASP A 492 10.56 25.08 -29.08
CA ASP A 492 10.93 25.19 -30.50
C ASP A 492 12.46 25.13 -30.64
N ALA A 493 12.98 25.01 -31.87
CA ALA A 493 14.42 24.90 -32.11
C ALA A 493 15.21 26.18 -31.75
N ASP A 494 14.53 27.33 -31.68
CA ASP A 494 15.09 28.61 -31.24
C ASP A 494 15.05 28.78 -29.71
N SER A 495 14.40 27.87 -28.98
CA SER A 495 14.27 27.93 -27.53
C SER A 495 15.59 27.58 -26.84
N VAL A 496 15.88 28.30 -25.76
CA VAL A 496 17.07 28.06 -24.92
C VAL A 496 16.63 27.52 -23.56
N VAL A 497 17.14 26.36 -23.15
CA VAL A 497 16.77 25.68 -21.92
C VAL A 497 18.00 25.38 -21.05
N LEU A 498 17.97 25.83 -19.80
CA LEU A 498 18.98 25.54 -18.77
C LEU A 498 18.56 24.30 -17.97
N VAL A 499 19.44 23.32 -17.81
CA VAL A 499 19.14 22.04 -17.15
C VAL A 499 20.19 21.72 -16.08
N THR A 500 19.88 21.98 -14.80
CA THR A 500 20.78 21.62 -13.69
C THR A 500 20.62 20.14 -13.34
N GLY A 501 21.72 19.38 -13.29
CA GLY A 501 21.72 17.92 -13.18
C GLY A 501 21.57 17.18 -14.53
N GLY A 502 21.35 17.91 -15.64
CA GLY A 502 20.88 17.38 -16.93
C GLY A 502 21.78 16.45 -17.73
N ALA A 503 22.92 15.99 -17.20
CA ALA A 503 23.86 15.12 -17.91
C ALA A 503 23.86 13.66 -17.42
N ARG A 504 23.13 13.35 -16.35
CA ARG A 504 23.01 12.00 -15.77
C ARG A 504 21.58 11.70 -15.33
N GLY A 505 21.22 10.41 -15.29
CA GLY A 505 19.92 9.92 -14.80
C GLY A 505 18.68 10.52 -15.48
N ILE A 506 17.56 10.56 -14.74
CA ILE A 506 16.23 11.00 -15.20
C ILE A 506 16.28 12.37 -15.91
N THR A 507 17.03 13.32 -15.34
CA THR A 507 17.17 14.68 -15.89
C THR A 507 17.85 14.71 -17.27
N ALA A 508 18.71 13.74 -17.57
CA ALA A 508 19.31 13.58 -18.90
C ALA A 508 18.38 12.88 -19.89
N GLU A 509 17.59 11.90 -19.45
CA GLU A 509 16.57 11.27 -20.31
C GLU A 509 15.52 12.29 -20.77
N VAL A 510 15.05 13.15 -19.86
CA VAL A 510 14.12 14.24 -20.20
C VAL A 510 14.76 15.30 -21.11
N ALA A 511 16.03 15.65 -20.86
CA ALA A 511 16.76 16.56 -21.76
C ALA A 511 17.00 15.95 -23.15
N ALA A 512 17.15 14.63 -23.25
CA ALA A 512 17.29 13.90 -24.50
C ALA A 512 15.96 13.81 -25.28
N GLU A 513 14.83 13.58 -24.60
CA GLU A 513 13.48 13.67 -25.22
C GLU A 513 13.26 15.06 -25.84
N LEU A 514 13.56 16.14 -25.09
CA LEU A 514 13.48 17.51 -25.63
C LEU A 514 14.42 17.72 -26.82
N ALA A 515 15.61 17.13 -26.78
CA ALA A 515 16.59 17.22 -27.86
C ALA A 515 16.11 16.53 -29.14
N GLU A 516 15.53 15.33 -29.00
CA GLU A 516 15.01 14.49 -30.07
C GLU A 516 13.73 15.07 -30.69
N ARG A 517 12.91 15.75 -29.89
CA ARG A 517 11.59 16.23 -30.29
C ARG A 517 11.52 17.70 -30.74
N TYR A 518 12.29 18.60 -30.11
CA TYR A 518 12.22 20.05 -30.38
C TYR A 518 13.52 20.66 -30.89
N ARG A 519 14.66 19.96 -30.74
CA ARG A 519 16.01 20.43 -31.11
C ARG A 519 16.43 21.82 -30.54
N PRO A 520 16.14 22.15 -29.27
CA PRO A 520 16.47 23.44 -28.68
C PRO A 520 17.99 23.61 -28.47
N THR A 521 18.38 24.78 -27.97
CA THR A 521 19.70 24.94 -27.33
C THR A 521 19.63 24.51 -25.87
N LEU A 522 20.41 23.50 -25.49
CA LEU A 522 20.47 22.93 -24.15
C LEU A 522 21.75 23.34 -23.42
N VAL A 523 21.61 24.01 -22.28
CA VAL A 523 22.73 24.34 -21.38
C VAL A 523 22.64 23.46 -20.15
N LEU A 524 23.48 22.42 -20.09
CA LEU A 524 23.47 21.42 -19.03
C LEU A 524 24.51 21.78 -17.95
N VAL A 525 24.13 21.74 -16.68
CA VAL A 525 25.01 22.08 -15.55
C VAL A 525 25.20 20.88 -14.61
N GLY A 526 26.42 20.63 -14.17
CA GLY A 526 26.69 19.64 -13.12
C GLY A 526 28.06 19.80 -12.44
N ARG A 527 28.25 19.14 -11.29
CA ARG A 527 29.48 19.23 -10.50
C ARG A 527 30.67 18.49 -11.11
N SER A 528 30.42 17.47 -11.93
CA SER A 528 31.47 16.74 -12.66
C SER A 528 32.17 17.65 -13.68
N PRO A 529 33.48 17.51 -13.91
CA PRO A 529 34.14 18.05 -15.09
C PRO A 529 33.50 17.52 -16.38
N ARG A 530 33.63 18.26 -17.49
CA ARG A 530 33.28 17.72 -18.81
C ARG A 530 34.22 16.53 -19.10
N PRO A 531 33.70 15.34 -19.47
CA PRO A 531 34.54 14.23 -19.89
C PRO A 531 35.31 14.56 -21.17
N GLU A 532 36.51 14.00 -21.31
CA GLU A 532 37.24 14.06 -22.57
C GLU A 532 36.40 13.45 -23.72
N PRO A 533 36.44 14.03 -24.94
CA PRO A 533 35.63 13.57 -26.08
C PRO A 533 35.84 12.11 -26.45
N GLN A 534 37.02 11.57 -26.17
CA GLN A 534 37.35 10.16 -26.34
C GLN A 534 37.79 9.53 -25.02
N GLU A 535 37.64 8.22 -24.91
CA GLU A 535 38.14 7.44 -23.78
C GLU A 535 39.51 6.85 -24.07
N SER A 536 40.32 6.63 -23.03
CA SER A 536 41.60 5.91 -23.13
C SER A 536 41.42 4.54 -23.80
N PRO A 537 42.27 4.16 -24.78
CA PRO A 537 42.22 2.84 -25.40
C PRO A 537 42.26 1.69 -24.37
N ALA A 538 43.00 1.87 -23.27
CA ALA A 538 43.16 0.85 -22.22
C ALA A 538 41.85 0.49 -21.49
N THR A 539 40.82 1.36 -21.51
CA THR A 539 39.52 1.09 -20.88
C THR A 539 38.37 1.02 -21.89
N ARG A 540 38.48 1.67 -23.05
CA ARG A 540 37.42 1.88 -24.05
C ARG A 540 36.64 0.62 -24.43
N GLU A 541 37.33 -0.51 -24.58
CA GLU A 541 36.74 -1.80 -25.01
C GLU A 541 36.31 -2.68 -23.83
N LEU A 542 36.62 -2.28 -22.59
CA LEU A 542 36.29 -3.02 -21.38
C LEU A 542 34.90 -2.63 -20.85
N ALA A 543 34.06 -3.64 -20.61
CA ALA A 543 32.71 -3.48 -20.07
C ALA A 543 32.54 -4.04 -18.65
N SER A 544 33.37 -5.01 -18.23
CA SER A 544 33.25 -5.63 -16.91
C SER A 544 33.87 -4.77 -15.81
N PRO A 545 33.29 -4.71 -14.59
CA PRO A 545 33.88 -3.97 -13.46
C PRO A 545 35.31 -4.41 -13.13
N HIS A 546 35.55 -5.72 -13.12
CA HIS A 546 36.89 -6.29 -12.89
C HIS A 546 37.91 -5.83 -13.95
N GLY A 547 37.57 -5.91 -15.24
CA GLY A 547 38.47 -5.47 -16.32
C GLY A 547 38.79 -3.98 -16.22
N LEU A 548 37.77 -3.15 -15.97
CA LEU A 548 37.93 -1.71 -15.80
C LEU A 548 38.78 -1.35 -14.57
N LYS A 549 38.57 -2.00 -13.43
CA LYS A 549 39.37 -1.82 -12.22
C LYS A 549 40.83 -2.25 -12.43
N ALA A 550 41.07 -3.39 -13.07
CA ALA A 550 42.42 -3.86 -13.37
C ALA A 550 43.18 -2.91 -14.32
N ALA A 551 42.53 -2.42 -15.38
CA ALA A 551 43.14 -1.45 -16.31
C ALA A 551 43.43 -0.08 -15.65
N LEU A 552 42.55 0.38 -14.75
CA LEU A 552 42.77 1.60 -13.97
C LEU A 552 43.91 1.43 -12.96
N LEU A 553 43.97 0.31 -12.25
CA LEU A 553 45.05 -0.03 -11.33
C LEU A 553 46.42 -0.08 -12.03
N GLU A 554 46.50 -0.71 -13.21
CA GLU A 554 47.74 -0.80 -13.97
C GLU A 554 48.21 0.59 -14.44
N GLY A 555 47.29 1.42 -14.98
CA GLY A 555 47.58 2.81 -15.33
C GLY A 555 47.99 3.68 -14.13
N MET A 556 47.49 3.39 -12.92
CA MET A 556 47.92 4.04 -11.69
C MET A 556 49.30 3.56 -11.22
N ARG A 557 49.58 2.24 -11.25
CA ARG A 557 50.88 1.65 -10.88
C ARG A 557 52.02 2.22 -11.73
N GLN A 558 51.76 2.51 -13.01
CA GLN A 558 52.73 3.16 -13.92
C GLN A 558 53.15 4.59 -13.50
N THR A 559 52.45 5.23 -12.54
CA THR A 559 52.87 6.53 -11.97
C THR A 559 53.91 6.40 -10.85
N GLY A 560 54.20 5.19 -10.38
CA GLY A 560 55.20 4.91 -9.32
C GLY A 560 54.73 5.22 -7.89
N ALA A 561 53.52 5.72 -7.69
CA ALA A 561 52.92 5.93 -6.37
C ALA A 561 52.23 4.66 -5.84
N PRO A 562 52.16 4.44 -4.51
CA PRO A 562 51.32 3.38 -3.93
C PRO A 562 49.83 3.67 -4.18
N VAL A 563 49.09 2.65 -4.62
CA VAL A 563 47.68 2.76 -5.04
C VAL A 563 46.78 2.03 -4.04
N THR A 564 45.77 2.72 -3.52
CA THR A 564 44.80 2.14 -2.57
C THR A 564 43.51 1.67 -3.25
N VAL A 565 42.76 0.76 -2.62
CA VAL A 565 41.49 0.25 -3.14
C VAL A 565 40.49 1.38 -3.38
N ALA A 566 40.35 2.30 -2.41
CA ALA A 566 39.48 3.47 -2.51
C ALA A 566 39.83 4.41 -3.69
N GLN A 567 41.12 4.52 -4.07
CA GLN A 567 41.53 5.29 -5.26
C GLN A 567 41.08 4.60 -6.55
N VAL A 568 41.21 3.27 -6.64
CA VAL A 568 40.74 2.49 -7.80
C VAL A 568 39.22 2.55 -7.92
N GLU A 569 38.48 2.43 -6.82
CA GLU A 569 37.01 2.57 -6.83
C GLU A 569 36.58 3.99 -7.22
N ALA A 570 37.23 5.04 -6.67
CA ALA A 570 36.94 6.42 -7.04
C ALA A 570 37.17 6.68 -8.55
N ALA A 571 38.24 6.12 -9.12
CA ALA A 571 38.53 6.21 -10.55
C ALA A 571 37.55 5.39 -11.41
N TYR A 572 37.18 4.19 -10.97
CA TYR A 572 36.18 3.34 -11.63
C TYR A 572 34.81 4.03 -11.67
N GLN A 573 34.34 4.51 -10.51
CA GLN A 573 33.11 5.29 -10.38
C GLN A 573 33.16 6.57 -11.20
N ARG A 574 34.32 7.23 -11.31
CA ARG A 574 34.49 8.40 -12.18
C ARG A 574 34.36 8.04 -13.66
N LEU A 575 35.01 6.96 -14.10
CA LEU A 575 34.96 6.49 -15.49
C LEU A 575 33.54 6.09 -15.92
N VAL A 576 32.79 5.42 -15.05
CA VAL A 576 31.37 5.08 -15.30
C VAL A 576 30.52 6.34 -15.45
N LYS A 577 30.70 7.34 -14.57
CA LYS A 577 30.00 8.64 -14.66
C LYS A 577 30.37 9.42 -15.92
N ASP A 578 31.64 9.38 -16.33
CA ASP A 578 32.12 10.08 -17.52
C ASP A 578 31.65 9.40 -18.82
N ARG A 579 31.51 8.07 -18.84
CA ARG A 579 30.84 7.33 -19.93
C ARG A 579 29.37 7.74 -20.07
N GLU A 580 28.63 7.78 -18.96
CA GLU A 580 27.21 8.19 -18.94
C GLU A 580 27.04 9.63 -19.48
N ILE A 581 27.82 10.58 -18.97
CA ILE A 581 27.79 11.98 -19.43
C ILE A 581 28.13 12.07 -20.92
N ARG A 582 29.21 11.40 -21.39
CA ARG A 582 29.62 11.42 -22.79
C ARG A 582 28.54 10.86 -23.72
N ALA A 583 27.90 9.75 -23.33
CA ALA A 583 26.82 9.12 -24.09
C ALA A 583 25.58 10.04 -24.19
N ASN A 584 25.19 10.67 -23.10
CA ASN A 584 24.04 11.59 -23.03
C ASN A 584 24.25 12.86 -23.85
N LEU A 585 25.43 13.49 -23.72
CA LEU A 585 25.81 14.65 -24.56
C LEU A 585 25.76 14.27 -26.04
N ALA A 586 26.43 13.18 -26.43
CA ALA A 586 26.45 12.71 -27.81
C ALA A 586 25.06 12.29 -28.33
N ARG A 587 24.10 11.88 -27.48
CA ARG A 587 22.71 11.62 -27.87
C ARG A 587 21.98 12.92 -28.24
N MET A 588 22.04 13.92 -27.36
CA MET A 588 21.41 15.23 -27.58
C MET A 588 22.02 15.98 -28.79
N GLU A 589 23.35 15.89 -28.96
CA GLU A 589 24.05 16.46 -30.13
C GLU A 589 23.63 15.75 -31.44
N ARG A 590 23.55 14.40 -31.46
CA ARG A 590 23.07 13.63 -32.64
C ARG A 590 21.60 13.85 -32.98
N ALA A 591 20.76 14.21 -32.00
CA ALA A 591 19.38 14.59 -32.23
C ALA A 591 19.21 15.92 -33.00
N GLY A 592 20.28 16.73 -33.06
CA GLY A 592 20.33 18.03 -33.73
C GLY A 592 20.24 19.23 -32.77
N SER A 593 20.32 19.02 -31.46
CA SER A 593 20.35 20.12 -30.47
C SER A 593 21.74 20.72 -30.33
N ARG A 594 21.80 22.00 -29.96
CA ARG A 594 23.07 22.65 -29.56
C ARG A 594 23.29 22.43 -28.07
N VAL A 595 24.34 21.70 -27.69
CA VAL A 595 24.53 21.26 -26.30
C VAL A 595 25.79 21.87 -25.67
N ARG A 596 25.61 22.62 -24.59
CA ARG A 596 26.70 23.21 -23.78
C ARG A 596 26.69 22.58 -22.40
N TYR A 597 27.68 21.73 -22.11
CA TYR A 597 27.93 21.28 -20.74
C TYR A 597 28.80 22.28 -19.98
N VAL A 598 28.40 22.63 -18.75
CA VAL A 598 29.12 23.56 -17.86
C VAL A 598 29.34 22.88 -16.51
N GLN A 599 30.59 22.89 -16.03
CA GLN A 599 30.91 22.45 -14.68
C GLN A 599 30.62 23.57 -13.66
N ALA A 600 29.67 23.33 -12.76
CA ALA A 600 29.39 24.20 -11.60
C ALA A 600 28.62 23.43 -10.51
N ASP A 601 28.71 23.89 -9.25
CA ASP A 601 27.72 23.55 -8.23
C ASP A 601 26.54 24.53 -8.37
N ALA A 602 25.32 24.00 -8.45
CA ALA A 602 24.12 24.82 -8.61
C ALA A 602 23.79 25.67 -7.36
N ARG A 603 24.49 25.46 -6.24
CA ARG A 603 24.43 26.28 -5.02
C ARG A 603 25.38 27.48 -5.03
N ASP A 604 26.32 27.55 -5.98
CA ASP A 604 27.18 28.73 -6.15
C ASP A 604 26.39 29.81 -6.92
N GLU A 605 25.82 30.76 -6.16
CA GLU A 605 25.06 31.87 -6.73
C GLU A 605 25.89 32.69 -7.73
N ARG A 606 27.19 32.89 -7.47
CA ARG A 606 28.04 33.72 -8.33
C ARG A 606 28.34 33.02 -9.65
N ALA A 607 28.67 31.72 -9.62
CA ALA A 607 28.87 30.93 -10.82
C ALA A 607 27.57 30.82 -11.64
N MET A 608 26.44 30.53 -10.99
CA MET A 608 25.14 30.39 -11.64
C MET A 608 24.62 31.72 -12.21
N ARG A 609 24.76 32.84 -11.49
CA ARG A 609 24.44 34.19 -11.98
C ARG A 609 25.28 34.54 -13.22
N SER A 610 26.60 34.31 -13.16
CA SER A 610 27.51 34.51 -14.29
C SER A 610 27.13 33.68 -15.51
N LEU A 611 26.67 32.44 -15.30
CA LEU A 611 26.19 31.56 -16.38
C LEU A 611 24.87 32.07 -16.99
N VAL A 612 23.88 32.43 -16.18
CA VAL A 612 22.60 32.96 -16.69
C VAL A 612 22.81 34.27 -17.46
N GLU A 613 23.68 35.17 -16.98
CA GLU A 613 24.07 36.37 -17.72
C GLU A 613 24.79 36.06 -19.04
N ALA A 614 25.65 35.02 -19.07
CA ALA A 614 26.29 34.57 -20.30
C ALA A 614 25.28 34.02 -21.31
N ILE A 615 24.29 33.23 -20.86
CA ILE A 615 23.21 32.72 -21.72
C ILE A 615 22.42 33.88 -22.37
N TYR A 616 22.00 34.89 -21.59
CA TYR A 616 21.33 36.08 -22.13
C TYR A 616 22.23 36.90 -23.06
N ARG A 617 23.56 36.91 -22.85
CA ARG A 617 24.52 37.63 -23.71
C ARG A 617 24.82 36.90 -25.02
N GLU A 618 24.86 35.58 -25.00
CA GLU A 618 25.19 34.73 -26.14
C GLU A 618 23.97 34.41 -27.03
N HIS A 619 22.79 34.28 -26.44
CA HIS A 619 21.56 33.86 -27.15
C HIS A 619 20.44 34.91 -27.14
N GLY A 620 20.55 35.99 -26.36
CA GLY A 620 19.50 37.00 -26.18
C GLY A 620 18.30 36.56 -25.31
N ARG A 621 18.17 35.26 -25.03
CA ARG A 621 16.99 34.64 -24.38
C ARG A 621 17.36 33.44 -23.50
N LEU A 622 16.47 33.12 -22.56
CA LEU A 622 16.41 31.88 -21.80
C LEU A 622 14.92 31.56 -21.59
N ASP A 623 14.40 30.55 -22.28
CA ASP A 623 12.98 30.24 -22.33
C ASP A 623 12.54 29.27 -21.24
N GLY A 624 13.42 28.35 -20.83
CA GLY A 624 13.07 27.27 -19.91
C GLY A 624 14.18 26.96 -18.90
N VAL A 625 13.77 26.54 -17.70
CA VAL A 625 14.67 25.96 -16.71
C VAL A 625 14.12 24.63 -16.22
N ILE A 626 14.98 23.60 -16.21
CA ILE A 626 14.71 22.29 -15.63
C ILE A 626 15.68 22.06 -14.47
N HIS A 627 15.14 22.03 -13.26
CA HIS A 627 15.90 21.83 -12.04
C HIS A 627 15.79 20.38 -11.57
N GLY A 628 16.68 19.53 -12.08
CA GLY A 628 16.82 18.13 -11.68
C GLY A 628 18.16 17.83 -11.00
N ALA A 629 18.65 18.75 -10.17
CA ALA A 629 19.80 18.51 -9.31
C ALA A 629 19.35 17.87 -7.98
N GLY A 630 20.17 16.97 -7.44
CA GLY A 630 19.87 16.24 -6.22
C GLY A 630 20.92 15.17 -5.92
N VAL A 631 20.90 14.68 -4.69
CA VAL A 631 21.55 13.44 -4.25
C VAL A 631 20.59 12.70 -3.31
N ILE A 632 20.85 11.42 -3.06
CA ILE A 632 20.07 10.55 -2.18
C ILE A 632 21.07 9.79 -1.30
N GLU A 633 20.83 9.75 0.00
CA GLU A 633 21.65 9.08 1.01
C GLU A 633 20.74 8.44 2.08
N ASP A 634 19.83 7.57 1.64
CA ASP A 634 18.73 7.03 2.45
C ASP A 634 19.21 6.29 3.70
N LYS A 635 18.70 6.70 4.87
CA LYS A 635 18.92 6.11 6.20
C LYS A 635 17.77 6.47 7.13
N LEU A 636 17.51 5.62 8.13
CA LEU A 636 16.67 5.97 9.27
C LEU A 636 17.25 7.16 10.04
N LEU A 637 16.41 7.95 10.71
CA LEU A 637 16.80 9.20 11.37
C LEU A 637 17.98 9.06 12.35
N GLU A 638 18.05 7.94 13.07
CA GLU A 638 19.06 7.66 14.09
C GLU A 638 20.46 7.49 13.45
N ASP A 639 20.53 6.71 12.37
CA ASP A 639 21.74 6.45 11.56
C ASP A 639 22.15 7.63 10.64
N LYS A 640 21.26 8.61 10.48
CA LYS A 640 21.44 9.77 9.59
C LYS A 640 22.33 10.81 10.26
N THR A 641 23.46 11.16 9.64
CA THR A 641 24.35 12.20 10.18
C THR A 641 23.90 13.61 9.72
N PRO A 642 24.20 14.68 10.47
CA PRO A 642 23.91 16.06 10.06
C PRO A 642 24.49 16.40 8.68
N GLU A 643 25.72 15.98 8.40
CA GLU A 643 26.40 16.27 7.14
C GLU A 643 25.76 15.50 5.97
N SER A 644 25.13 14.35 6.23
CA SER A 644 24.34 13.59 5.25
C SER A 644 22.99 14.25 4.97
N PHE A 645 22.32 14.75 6.02
CA PHE A 645 21.11 15.57 5.89
C PHE A 645 21.40 16.81 5.03
N ASP A 646 22.45 17.58 5.37
CA ASP A 646 22.88 18.77 4.65
C ASP A 646 23.19 18.51 3.18
N ARG A 647 23.95 17.44 2.87
CA ARG A 647 24.28 17.11 1.47
C ARG A 647 23.05 16.84 0.61
N VAL A 648 22.04 16.13 1.12
CA VAL A 648 20.81 15.85 0.39
C VAL A 648 19.91 17.08 0.33
N PHE A 649 19.68 17.72 1.47
CA PHE A 649 18.76 18.84 1.61
C PHE A 649 19.24 20.08 0.85
N ASP A 650 20.46 20.57 1.16
CA ASP A 650 20.98 21.82 0.61
C ASP A 650 21.28 21.71 -0.90
N THR A 651 21.63 20.51 -1.41
CA THR A 651 21.80 20.29 -2.86
C THR A 651 20.53 20.63 -3.64
N LYS A 652 19.34 20.46 -3.05
CA LYS A 652 18.05 20.84 -3.64
C LYS A 652 17.58 22.24 -3.21
N THR A 653 17.56 22.53 -1.91
CA THR A 653 16.91 23.74 -1.39
C THR A 653 17.69 25.02 -1.68
N GLU A 654 19.01 25.03 -1.52
CA GLU A 654 19.84 26.21 -1.83
C GLU A 654 19.92 26.48 -3.33
N SER A 655 20.00 25.43 -4.16
CA SER A 655 20.13 25.59 -5.61
C SER A 655 18.82 26.04 -6.26
N ALA A 656 17.67 25.56 -5.78
CA ALA A 656 16.36 26.08 -6.17
C ALA A 656 16.16 27.54 -5.70
N PHE A 657 16.64 27.89 -4.51
CA PHE A 657 16.67 29.29 -4.04
C PHE A 657 17.55 30.17 -4.93
N VAL A 658 18.78 29.76 -5.23
CA VAL A 658 19.70 30.48 -6.15
C VAL A 658 19.03 30.71 -7.49
N LEU A 659 18.38 29.70 -8.09
CA LEU A 659 17.63 29.86 -9.32
C LEU A 659 16.50 30.91 -9.19
N SER A 660 15.78 30.96 -8.07
CA SER A 660 14.76 32.00 -7.83
C SER A 660 15.29 33.43 -7.79
N ARG A 661 16.59 33.63 -7.48
CA ARG A 661 17.24 34.96 -7.34
C ARG A 661 18.02 35.46 -8.56
N ILE A 662 18.33 34.57 -9.52
CA ILE A 662 19.14 34.90 -10.71
C ILE A 662 18.36 34.90 -12.02
N LEU A 663 17.18 34.26 -12.06
CA LEU A 663 16.36 34.15 -13.26
C LEU A 663 15.50 35.41 -13.47
N ARG A 664 15.29 35.77 -14.73
CA ARG A 664 14.37 36.85 -15.13
C ARG A 664 12.99 36.26 -15.36
N ALA A 665 12.10 36.38 -14.37
CA ALA A 665 10.77 35.79 -14.39
C ALA A 665 9.94 36.17 -15.63
N ASP A 666 10.01 37.43 -16.06
CA ASP A 666 9.17 37.99 -17.12
C ASP A 666 9.49 37.48 -18.53
N SER A 667 10.72 36.98 -18.76
CA SER A 667 11.15 36.42 -20.04
C SER A 667 11.14 34.88 -20.08
N LEU A 668 10.78 34.22 -18.98
CA LEU A 668 10.85 32.76 -18.86
C LEU A 668 9.49 32.13 -19.19
N ARG A 669 9.45 31.21 -20.16
CA ARG A 669 8.25 30.44 -20.51
C ARG A 669 7.91 29.41 -19.41
N PHE A 670 8.91 28.72 -18.85
CA PHE A 670 8.70 27.74 -17.77
C PHE A 670 9.89 27.55 -16.81
N LEU A 671 9.56 27.16 -15.56
CA LEU A 671 10.48 26.63 -14.55
C LEU A 671 9.90 25.31 -14.02
N ALA A 672 10.56 24.20 -14.31
CA ALA A 672 10.18 22.88 -13.83
C ALA A 672 11.17 22.37 -12.78
N LEU A 673 10.72 22.18 -11.54
CA LEU A 673 11.49 21.57 -10.46
C LEU A 673 11.18 20.07 -10.40
N PHE A 674 12.20 19.21 -10.36
CA PHE A 674 11.99 17.78 -10.15
C PHE A 674 11.91 17.50 -8.64
N GLY A 675 10.69 17.47 -8.13
CA GLY A 675 10.37 17.00 -6.79
C GLY A 675 10.37 15.47 -6.70
N SER A 676 9.69 14.95 -5.68
CA SER A 676 9.39 13.53 -5.53
C SER A 676 8.13 13.38 -4.67
N ALA A 677 7.33 12.34 -4.92
CA ALA A 677 6.20 11.96 -4.09
C ALA A 677 6.57 11.74 -2.59
N ALA A 678 7.85 11.48 -2.29
CA ALA A 678 8.35 11.47 -0.91
C ALA A 678 8.16 12.82 -0.17
N GLY A 679 8.07 13.96 -0.86
CA GLY A 679 7.78 15.27 -0.26
C GLY A 679 6.36 15.37 0.34
N PRO A 680 5.29 15.27 -0.47
CA PRO A 680 3.93 15.44 0.02
C PRO A 680 3.44 14.27 0.88
N PHE A 681 4.05 13.07 0.78
CA PHE A 681 3.63 11.88 1.53
C PHE A 681 4.58 11.44 2.65
N GLY A 682 5.86 11.83 2.62
CA GLY A 682 6.92 11.18 3.38
C GLY A 682 7.36 9.85 2.77
N ASN A 683 8.53 9.36 3.16
CA ASN A 683 8.93 7.96 2.96
C ASN A 683 9.93 7.52 4.04
N ARG A 684 9.80 6.27 4.50
CA ARG A 684 10.63 5.68 5.55
C ARG A 684 12.11 5.66 5.11
N GLY A 685 13.00 6.21 5.94
CA GLY A 685 14.43 6.32 5.65
C GLY A 685 14.82 7.50 4.74
N GLN A 686 13.89 8.43 4.49
CA GLN A 686 14.04 9.56 3.56
C GLN A 686 13.61 10.90 4.18
N ALA A 687 13.81 11.11 5.49
CA ALA A 687 13.31 12.32 6.18
C ALA A 687 13.88 13.64 5.62
N ASP A 688 15.16 13.64 5.25
CA ASP A 688 15.87 14.75 4.61
C ASP A 688 15.47 14.96 3.15
N TYR A 689 15.33 13.88 2.38
CA TYR A 689 14.93 13.93 0.97
C TYR A 689 13.45 14.34 0.83
N ALA A 690 12.57 13.87 1.71
CA ALA A 690 11.18 14.32 1.82
C ALA A 690 11.13 15.82 2.12
N ALA A 691 11.83 16.26 3.17
CA ALA A 691 11.94 17.68 3.51
C ALA A 691 12.43 18.53 2.33
N ALA A 692 13.48 18.08 1.63
CA ALA A 692 14.07 18.80 0.50
C ALA A 692 13.08 18.98 -0.66
N ASN A 693 12.39 17.91 -1.05
CA ASN A 693 11.41 17.95 -2.14
C ASN A 693 10.16 18.74 -1.75
N GLU A 694 9.78 18.74 -0.47
CA GLU A 694 8.63 19.53 -0.02
C GLU A 694 8.92 21.04 0.03
N VAL A 695 10.17 21.46 0.33
CA VAL A 695 10.60 22.85 0.10
C VAL A 695 10.53 23.21 -1.39
N LEU A 696 10.89 22.31 -2.33
CA LEU A 696 10.74 22.54 -3.77
C LEU A 696 9.26 22.71 -4.17
N ASN A 697 8.37 21.87 -3.65
CA ASN A 697 6.91 21.98 -3.84
C ASN A 697 6.38 23.35 -3.37
N LYS A 698 6.70 23.73 -2.14
CA LYS A 698 6.19 24.98 -1.55
C LYS A 698 6.86 26.23 -2.16
N LEU A 699 8.08 26.12 -2.69
CA LEU A 699 8.73 27.16 -3.50
C LEU A 699 8.06 27.32 -4.87
N ALA A 700 7.73 26.22 -5.56
CA ALA A 700 6.98 26.28 -6.82
C ALA A 700 5.59 26.91 -6.63
N LEU A 701 4.90 26.63 -5.51
CA LEU A 701 3.64 27.28 -5.16
C LEU A 701 3.77 28.79 -4.89
N HIS A 702 4.89 29.26 -4.33
CA HIS A 702 5.14 30.70 -4.17
C HIS A 702 5.43 31.36 -5.51
N LEU A 703 6.45 30.89 -6.23
CA LEU A 703 6.88 31.45 -7.52
C LEU A 703 5.77 31.34 -8.58
N GLY A 704 4.95 30.30 -8.57
CA GLY A 704 3.81 30.13 -9.47
C GLY A 704 2.64 31.10 -9.24
N ARG A 705 2.59 31.77 -8.08
CA ARG A 705 1.64 32.88 -7.81
C ARG A 705 2.13 34.20 -8.41
N THR A 706 3.44 34.45 -8.39
CA THR A 706 4.04 35.74 -8.78
C THR A 706 4.54 35.76 -10.23
N TRP A 707 5.23 34.72 -10.71
CA TRP A 707 5.85 34.70 -12.03
C TRP A 707 4.81 34.51 -13.15
N PRO A 708 4.99 35.13 -14.33
CA PRO A 708 4.03 35.00 -15.44
C PRO A 708 4.13 33.66 -16.18
N GLY A 709 5.33 33.07 -16.27
CA GLY A 709 5.56 31.76 -16.88
C GLY A 709 5.02 30.57 -16.08
N ARG A 710 5.09 29.37 -16.68
CA ARG A 710 4.68 28.11 -16.03
C ARG A 710 5.71 27.65 -15.01
N VAL A 711 5.49 27.93 -13.72
CA VAL A 711 6.26 27.32 -12.63
C VAL A 711 5.55 26.05 -12.14
N VAL A 712 6.28 24.94 -12.02
CA VAL A 712 5.77 23.64 -11.54
C VAL A 712 6.84 22.87 -10.75
N SER A 713 6.45 22.22 -9.65
CA SER A 713 7.18 21.11 -9.04
C SER A 713 6.53 19.79 -9.43
N LEU A 714 7.34 18.85 -9.90
CA LEU A 714 6.93 17.53 -10.34
C LEU A 714 7.31 16.48 -9.29
N SER A 715 6.34 16.10 -8.47
CA SER A 715 6.48 15.07 -7.45
C SER A 715 6.37 13.68 -8.07
N TRP A 716 7.49 13.24 -8.64
CA TRP A 716 7.64 11.94 -9.29
C TRP A 716 7.57 10.75 -8.32
N GLY A 717 6.91 9.68 -8.76
CA GLY A 717 7.10 8.31 -8.24
C GLY A 717 8.44 7.70 -8.69
N PRO A 718 8.73 6.43 -8.35
CA PRO A 718 9.99 5.78 -8.69
C PRO A 718 10.11 5.49 -10.19
N TRP A 719 11.26 5.81 -10.79
CA TRP A 719 11.53 5.52 -12.21
C TRP A 719 12.27 4.18 -12.38
N GLN A 720 11.83 3.38 -13.35
CA GLN A 720 12.49 2.13 -13.75
C GLN A 720 13.90 2.38 -14.27
N LYS A 721 14.84 1.46 -13.97
CA LYS A 721 16.23 1.39 -14.52
C LYS A 721 17.15 2.59 -14.31
N THR A 722 16.68 3.72 -13.77
CA THR A 722 17.55 4.88 -13.50
C THR A 722 18.28 4.73 -12.16
N GLY A 723 19.50 5.26 -12.06
CA GLY A 723 20.45 5.04 -10.97
C GLY A 723 20.12 5.65 -9.59
N MET A 724 18.82 5.74 -9.25
CA MET A 724 18.29 6.11 -7.94
C MET A 724 17.38 5.03 -7.34
N VAL A 725 17.04 3.97 -8.08
CA VAL A 725 16.20 2.85 -7.59
C VAL A 725 16.98 1.54 -7.74
N THR A 726 17.25 0.86 -6.63
CA THR A 726 17.87 -0.48 -6.63
C THR A 726 16.84 -1.56 -6.93
N PRO A 727 17.23 -2.76 -7.41
CA PRO A 727 16.32 -3.89 -7.58
C PRO A 727 15.59 -4.28 -6.28
N GLU A 728 16.18 -4.02 -5.12
CA GLU A 728 15.63 -4.30 -3.79
C GLU A 728 14.53 -3.30 -3.45
N LEU A 729 14.81 -2.00 -3.64
CA LEU A 729 13.83 -0.93 -3.47
C LEU A 729 12.69 -1.06 -4.48
N GLN A 730 12.97 -1.52 -5.70
CA GLN A 730 11.96 -1.87 -6.71
C GLN A 730 11.00 -2.98 -6.20
N ARG A 731 11.52 -4.00 -5.51
CA ARG A 731 10.71 -5.06 -4.88
C ARG A 731 9.94 -4.56 -3.66
N GLU A 732 10.45 -3.58 -2.92
CA GLU A 732 9.73 -2.96 -1.80
C GLU A 732 8.59 -2.04 -2.27
N PHE A 733 8.81 -1.23 -3.31
CA PHE A 733 7.75 -0.44 -3.94
C PHE A 733 6.63 -1.34 -4.48
N ALA A 734 6.97 -2.46 -5.14
CA ALA A 734 5.98 -3.45 -5.59
C ALA A 734 5.17 -4.04 -4.42
N LYS A 735 5.81 -4.41 -3.30
CA LYS A 735 5.12 -4.88 -2.07
C LYS A 735 4.20 -3.82 -1.46
N ARG A 736 4.52 -2.53 -1.63
CA ARG A 736 3.74 -1.39 -1.13
C ARG A 736 2.69 -0.89 -2.11
N GLY A 737 2.52 -1.54 -3.27
CA GLY A 737 1.58 -1.11 -4.31
C GLY A 737 1.94 0.25 -4.91
N ILE A 738 3.24 0.55 -5.06
CA ILE A 738 3.74 1.77 -5.70
C ILE A 738 4.25 1.40 -7.09
N GLU A 739 3.66 2.02 -8.11
CA GLU A 739 3.96 1.75 -9.52
C GLU A 739 5.27 2.40 -9.98
N LEU A 740 5.94 1.75 -10.95
CA LEU A 740 7.26 2.13 -11.45
C LEU A 740 7.15 2.81 -12.81
N ILE A 741 7.53 4.08 -12.89
CA ILE A 741 7.46 4.90 -14.10
C ILE A 741 8.54 4.44 -15.10
N SER A 742 8.15 3.90 -16.26
CA SER A 742 9.12 3.60 -17.32
C SER A 742 9.68 4.89 -17.93
N ILE A 743 10.96 4.90 -18.34
CA ILE A 743 11.63 6.10 -18.87
C ILE A 743 10.82 6.76 -20.01
N PRO A 744 10.30 6.04 -21.03
CA PRO A 744 9.47 6.64 -22.07
C PRO A 744 8.16 7.24 -21.53
N THR A 745 7.53 6.62 -20.53
CA THR A 745 6.30 7.15 -19.92
C THR A 745 6.58 8.43 -19.13
N GLY A 746 7.63 8.46 -18.33
CA GLY A 746 8.04 9.67 -17.59
C GLY A 746 8.41 10.84 -18.52
N CYS A 747 9.15 10.58 -19.60
CA CYS A 747 9.46 11.60 -20.61
C CYS A 747 8.22 12.14 -21.33
N ARG A 748 7.25 11.27 -21.70
CA ARG A 748 5.96 11.72 -22.26
C ARG A 748 5.14 12.56 -21.28
N LEU A 749 5.07 12.16 -20.01
CA LEU A 749 4.34 12.90 -18.96
C LEU A 749 4.96 14.27 -18.71
N PHE A 750 6.29 14.39 -18.74
CA PHE A 750 6.98 15.68 -18.63
C PHE A 750 6.61 16.64 -19.77
N ASP A 751 6.64 16.17 -21.03
CA ASP A 751 6.21 16.97 -22.18
C ASP A 751 4.74 17.39 -22.08
N GLN A 752 3.86 16.47 -21.66
CA GLN A 752 2.45 16.75 -21.47
C GLN A 752 2.22 17.81 -20.39
N GLU A 753 2.93 17.73 -19.26
CA GLU A 753 2.81 18.71 -18.18
C GLU A 753 3.28 20.10 -18.62
N LEU A 754 4.42 20.22 -19.31
CA LEU A 754 4.86 21.52 -19.82
C LEU A 754 3.84 22.11 -20.80
N ARG A 755 3.33 21.31 -21.74
CA ARG A 755 2.46 21.80 -22.81
C ARG A 755 1.02 22.04 -22.38
N HIS A 756 0.44 21.21 -21.51
CA HIS A 756 -0.98 21.22 -21.18
C HIS A 756 -1.27 21.59 -19.71
N GLY A 757 -0.26 21.69 -18.85
CA GLY A 757 -0.38 22.19 -17.48
C GLY A 757 -0.79 23.65 -17.40
N GLN A 758 -1.59 24.00 -16.38
CA GLN A 758 -2.16 25.33 -16.22
C GLN A 758 -1.36 26.19 -15.23
N ARG A 759 -1.34 27.52 -15.43
CA ARG A 759 -0.74 28.44 -14.45
C ARG A 759 -1.56 28.39 -13.15
N GLY A 760 -0.87 28.15 -12.03
CA GLY A 760 -1.48 27.92 -10.72
C GLY A 760 -1.46 26.45 -10.26
N GLU A 761 -1.35 25.48 -11.17
CA GLU A 761 -1.19 24.05 -10.85
C GLU A 761 0.28 23.74 -10.45
N SER A 762 0.85 24.46 -9.48
CA SER A 762 2.31 24.47 -9.28
C SER A 762 2.89 23.32 -8.45
N GLU A 763 2.06 22.44 -7.91
CA GLU A 763 2.46 21.19 -7.24
C GLU A 763 1.70 20.03 -7.88
N VAL A 764 2.39 19.23 -8.72
CA VAL A 764 1.81 18.12 -9.50
C VAL A 764 2.45 16.81 -9.09
N ILE A 765 1.64 15.80 -8.83
CA ILE A 765 2.05 14.44 -8.45
C ILE A 765 1.92 13.55 -9.69
N LEU A 766 3.03 12.89 -10.04
CA LEU A 766 3.14 11.95 -11.16
C LEU A 766 3.66 10.61 -10.61
N ALA A 767 2.75 9.85 -10.00
CA ALA A 767 3.02 8.56 -9.34
C ALA A 767 1.72 7.74 -9.34
N GLY A 768 1.82 6.40 -9.42
CA GLY A 768 0.67 5.50 -9.34
C GLY A 768 0.46 4.88 -7.95
N GLY A 769 -0.60 4.07 -7.83
CA GLY A 769 -0.94 3.33 -6.61
C GLY A 769 -1.19 4.18 -5.36
N ALA A 770 -0.52 3.85 -4.25
CA ALA A 770 -0.73 4.46 -2.93
C ALA A 770 -0.46 5.99 -2.86
N TRP A 771 0.16 6.57 -3.89
CA TRP A 771 0.44 8.01 -4.00
C TRP A 771 -0.48 8.76 -4.98
N SER A 772 -1.33 8.05 -5.74
CA SER A 772 -2.34 8.67 -6.61
C SER A 772 -3.74 8.72 -6.00
N ALA A 773 -4.08 7.73 -5.18
CA ALA A 773 -5.34 7.68 -4.46
C ALA A 773 -5.40 8.74 -3.34
N PRO A 774 -6.61 9.18 -2.93
CA PRO A 774 -6.78 9.84 -1.64
C PRO A 774 -6.17 8.98 -0.52
N ARG A 775 -5.39 9.59 0.38
CA ARG A 775 -4.78 8.86 1.51
C ARG A 775 -5.88 8.22 2.35
N ALA A 776 -5.90 6.89 2.40
CA ALA A 776 -6.72 6.10 3.34
C ALA A 776 -6.19 6.17 4.80
N GLU A 777 -5.49 7.25 5.16
CA GLU A 777 -4.95 7.53 6.48
C GLU A 777 -5.98 8.30 7.30
N THR A 778 -6.93 7.57 7.89
CA THR A 778 -7.81 7.95 9.01
C THR A 778 -8.70 9.20 8.90
N ALA A 779 -8.53 10.05 7.88
CA ALA A 779 -9.53 10.96 7.41
C ALA A 779 -10.69 10.16 6.81
N ALA A 780 -11.68 9.83 7.63
CA ALA A 780 -13.00 9.51 7.11
C ALA A 780 -13.45 10.70 6.24
N THR A 781 -13.77 10.47 4.97
CA THR A 781 -14.29 11.52 4.10
C THR A 781 -15.72 11.83 4.55
N ILE A 782 -15.89 12.82 5.43
CA ILE A 782 -17.18 13.19 6.06
C ILE A 782 -18.08 13.96 5.07
N ALA A 783 -18.42 13.30 3.96
CA ALA A 783 -19.82 13.21 3.60
C ALA A 783 -20.47 12.38 4.73
N PRO A 784 -21.30 13.00 5.58
CA PRO A 784 -21.33 12.79 7.03
C PRO A 784 -21.26 11.32 7.44
N ALA A 785 -20.03 10.89 7.81
CA ALA A 785 -19.52 9.53 7.61
C ALA A 785 -20.64 8.51 7.81
N ARG A 786 -21.11 7.91 6.71
CA ARG A 786 -22.24 6.99 6.78
C ARG A 786 -21.85 5.87 7.72
N ALA A 787 -22.44 5.86 8.91
CA ALA A 787 -22.19 4.80 9.87
C ALA A 787 -22.50 3.49 9.16
N LEU A 788 -21.52 2.60 9.14
CA LEU A 788 -21.63 1.23 8.64
C LEU A 788 -21.73 0.37 9.91
N PRO A 789 -22.95 0.22 10.46
CA PRO A 789 -23.13 -0.22 11.84
C PRO A 789 -22.81 -1.71 12.06
N LEU A 790 -22.94 -2.57 11.04
CA LEU A 790 -22.62 -3.99 11.14
C LEU A 790 -21.12 -4.27 11.02
N LEU A 791 -20.31 -3.34 10.47
CA LEU A 791 -18.85 -3.41 10.47
C LEU A 791 -18.19 -2.97 11.80
N HIS A 792 -18.98 -2.69 12.86
CA HIS A 792 -18.44 -2.31 14.17
C HIS A 792 -17.45 -3.35 14.72
N GLY A 793 -16.24 -2.92 15.09
CA GLY A 793 -15.22 -3.80 15.66
C GLY A 793 -14.70 -4.89 14.69
N ALA A 794 -14.97 -4.78 13.38
CA ALA A 794 -14.38 -5.68 12.39
C ALA A 794 -12.88 -5.39 12.20
N THR A 795 -12.07 -6.44 12.08
CA THR A 795 -10.66 -6.32 11.68
C THR A 795 -10.55 -6.50 10.16
N PHE A 796 -9.70 -5.71 9.51
CA PHE A 796 -9.58 -5.68 8.05
C PHE A 796 -8.21 -6.20 7.59
N ALA A 797 -8.21 -6.93 6.47
CA ALA A 797 -7.01 -7.40 5.79
C ALA A 797 -7.12 -7.10 4.29
N ASN A 798 -6.13 -6.39 3.75
CA ASN A 798 -6.01 -6.20 2.31
C ASN A 798 -5.28 -7.40 1.71
N GLY A 799 -5.97 -8.18 0.87
CA GLY A 799 -5.42 -9.40 0.27
C GLY A 799 -4.45 -9.17 -0.90
N GLY A 800 -4.24 -7.89 -1.27
CA GLY A 800 -3.65 -7.50 -2.55
C GLY A 800 -4.69 -7.52 -3.69
N GLY A 801 -4.52 -6.64 -4.68
CA GLY A 801 -5.25 -6.62 -5.96
C GLY A 801 -6.77 -6.83 -5.91
N HIS A 802 -7.56 -5.75 -5.77
CA HIS A 802 -9.03 -5.76 -5.82
C HIS A 802 -9.78 -6.63 -4.78
N VAL A 803 -9.05 -7.24 -3.83
CA VAL A 803 -9.60 -8.08 -2.75
C VAL A 803 -9.50 -7.38 -1.39
N VAL A 804 -10.64 -7.19 -0.74
CA VAL A 804 -10.74 -6.66 0.64
C VAL A 804 -11.45 -7.69 1.52
N GLU A 805 -10.89 -7.96 2.69
CA GLU A 805 -11.44 -8.93 3.63
C GLU A 805 -11.63 -8.32 5.01
N ALA A 806 -12.71 -8.70 5.69
CA ALA A 806 -13.04 -8.27 7.04
C ALA A 806 -13.42 -9.48 7.91
N VAL A 807 -13.00 -9.51 9.17
CA VAL A 807 -13.50 -10.47 10.16
C VAL A 807 -14.33 -9.71 11.18
N ARG A 808 -15.62 -10.06 11.29
CA ARG A 808 -16.60 -9.43 12.18
C ARG A 808 -17.14 -10.49 13.15
N THR A 809 -17.10 -10.19 14.44
CA THR A 809 -17.69 -11.05 15.47
C THR A 809 -19.15 -10.67 15.71
N LEU A 810 -20.07 -11.54 15.32
CA LEU A 810 -21.48 -11.43 15.66
C LEU A 810 -21.64 -11.75 17.16
N ASP A 811 -22.08 -10.78 17.96
CA ASP A 811 -22.18 -10.89 19.41
C ASP A 811 -23.61 -10.53 19.86
N PRO A 812 -24.40 -11.50 20.39
CA PRO A 812 -25.75 -11.22 20.90
C PRO A 812 -25.85 -10.14 21.99
N ALA A 813 -24.75 -9.74 22.63
CA ALA A 813 -24.74 -8.58 23.51
C ALA A 813 -24.81 -7.25 22.75
N TYR A 814 -24.19 -7.13 21.57
CA TYR A 814 -24.18 -5.93 20.74
C TYR A 814 -25.23 -5.97 19.61
N ASP A 815 -25.26 -7.09 18.89
CA ASP A 815 -26.13 -7.41 17.76
C ASP A 815 -27.52 -7.84 18.25
N LEU A 816 -28.25 -6.91 18.88
CA LEU A 816 -29.49 -7.21 19.62
C LEU A 816 -30.60 -7.84 18.76
N TYR A 817 -30.59 -7.62 17.44
CA TYR A 817 -31.49 -8.30 16.49
C TYR A 817 -31.37 -9.83 16.53
N LEU A 818 -30.22 -10.40 16.92
CA LEU A 818 -30.03 -11.86 17.02
C LEU A 818 -30.94 -12.49 18.09
N ALA A 819 -31.23 -11.76 19.17
CA ALA A 819 -32.18 -12.22 20.20
C ALA A 819 -33.64 -12.19 19.72
N ASP A 820 -33.92 -11.42 18.66
CA ASP A 820 -35.25 -11.22 18.07
C ASP A 820 -35.42 -11.91 16.69
N HIS A 821 -34.37 -12.57 16.17
CA HIS A 821 -34.43 -13.49 15.03
C HIS A 821 -33.87 -14.87 15.46
N SER A 822 -34.70 -15.62 16.17
CA SER A 822 -34.38 -16.93 16.73
C SER A 822 -35.28 -18.01 16.13
N MET A 823 -34.69 -19.13 15.73
CA MET A 823 -35.37 -20.30 15.19
C MET A 823 -35.14 -21.48 16.14
N ASP A 824 -36.21 -22.12 16.60
CA ASP A 824 -36.15 -23.19 17.62
C ASP A 824 -35.42 -22.80 18.94
N GLY A 825 -35.30 -21.50 19.23
CA GLY A 825 -34.56 -20.97 20.38
C GLY A 825 -33.10 -20.61 20.09
N SER A 826 -32.54 -21.03 18.96
CA SER A 826 -31.19 -20.68 18.51
C SER A 826 -31.19 -19.34 17.74
N PRO A 827 -30.34 -18.37 18.11
CA PRO A 827 -30.13 -17.15 17.31
C PRO A 827 -29.54 -17.46 15.92
N VAL A 828 -30.09 -16.84 14.88
CA VAL A 828 -29.65 -17.02 13.48
C VAL A 828 -29.42 -15.65 12.84
N LEU A 829 -28.39 -15.49 12.02
CA LEU A 829 -28.18 -14.27 11.23
C LEU A 829 -29.29 -14.12 10.16
N PRO A 830 -30.10 -13.03 10.16
CA PRO A 830 -31.11 -12.81 9.13
C PRO A 830 -30.50 -12.60 7.74
N LEU A 831 -31.20 -13.01 6.69
CA LEU A 831 -30.78 -12.76 5.29
C LEU A 831 -30.72 -11.26 4.98
N ALA A 832 -31.63 -10.46 5.56
CA ALA A 832 -31.61 -9.00 5.43
C ALA A 832 -30.32 -8.38 6.01
N VAL A 833 -29.92 -8.80 7.21
CA VAL A 833 -28.68 -8.35 7.88
C VAL A 833 -27.43 -8.85 7.14
N ALA A 834 -27.45 -10.08 6.62
CA ALA A 834 -26.37 -10.58 5.77
C ALA A 834 -26.22 -9.77 4.47
N THR A 835 -27.34 -9.32 3.88
CA THR A 835 -27.35 -8.45 2.70
C THR A 835 -26.75 -7.08 3.01
N GLU A 836 -27.12 -6.48 4.14
CA GLU A 836 -26.57 -5.20 4.59
C GLU A 836 -25.07 -5.32 4.95
N LEU A 837 -24.64 -6.36 5.65
CA LEU A 837 -23.23 -6.58 5.99
C LEU A 837 -22.33 -6.71 4.73
N MET A 838 -22.84 -7.32 3.65
CA MET A 838 -22.17 -7.34 2.35
C MET A 838 -22.12 -5.94 1.71
N ALA A 839 -23.23 -5.22 1.73
CA ALA A 839 -23.33 -3.87 1.19
C ALA A 839 -22.40 -2.89 1.94
N GLU A 840 -22.33 -2.96 3.26
CA GLU A 840 -21.43 -2.18 4.10
C GLU A 840 -19.96 -2.44 3.75
N LEU A 841 -19.53 -3.71 3.61
CA LEU A 841 -18.13 -4.01 3.26
C LEU A 841 -17.75 -3.37 1.93
N VAL A 842 -18.59 -3.53 0.90
CA VAL A 842 -18.31 -2.96 -0.43
C VAL A 842 -18.38 -1.44 -0.41
N GLN A 843 -19.34 -0.84 0.30
CA GLN A 843 -19.43 0.61 0.47
C GLN A 843 -18.21 1.19 1.20
N LYS A 844 -17.63 0.46 2.15
CA LYS A 844 -16.38 0.84 2.83
C LYS A 844 -15.17 0.73 1.91
N SER A 845 -15.14 -0.28 1.04
CA SER A 845 -14.01 -0.57 0.15
C SER A 845 -13.97 0.30 -1.11
N TRP A 846 -15.13 0.79 -1.58
CA TRP A 846 -15.25 1.73 -2.71
C TRP A 846 -16.12 2.93 -2.32
N PRO A 847 -15.60 3.87 -1.51
CA PRO A 847 -16.39 4.97 -0.93
C PRO A 847 -16.85 6.02 -1.95
N ASP A 848 -16.16 6.17 -3.07
CA ASP A 848 -16.49 7.13 -4.15
C ASP A 848 -17.67 6.68 -5.04
N LEU A 849 -18.20 5.47 -4.80
CA LEU A 849 -19.37 4.91 -5.47
C LEU A 849 -20.43 4.56 -4.42
N GLN A 850 -21.70 4.50 -4.83
CA GLN A 850 -22.82 4.12 -3.98
C GLN A 850 -23.29 2.70 -4.29
N VAL A 851 -23.68 1.94 -3.26
CA VAL A 851 -24.41 0.68 -3.44
C VAL A 851 -25.76 0.96 -4.12
N VAL A 852 -25.88 0.63 -5.40
CA VAL A 852 -27.14 0.76 -6.18
C VAL A 852 -27.95 -0.53 -6.22
N GLY A 853 -27.35 -1.66 -5.88
CA GLY A 853 -28.07 -2.93 -5.83
C GLY A 853 -27.24 -4.11 -5.34
N VAL A 854 -27.90 -5.26 -5.25
CA VAL A 854 -27.30 -6.57 -4.96
C VAL A 854 -27.91 -7.58 -5.93
N ARG A 855 -27.10 -8.45 -6.53
CA ARG A 855 -27.51 -9.50 -7.47
C ARG A 855 -27.16 -10.88 -6.95
N GLU A 856 -27.97 -11.86 -7.36
CA GLU A 856 -27.74 -13.30 -7.21
C GLU A 856 -27.38 -13.75 -5.79
N LEU A 857 -27.95 -13.08 -4.76
CA LEU A 857 -27.69 -13.41 -3.37
C LEU A 857 -28.26 -14.79 -3.03
N GLN A 858 -27.42 -15.66 -2.50
CA GLN A 858 -27.75 -17.04 -2.12
C GLN A 858 -27.37 -17.30 -0.66
N LEU A 859 -28.34 -17.78 0.14
CA LEU A 859 -28.11 -18.42 1.43
C LEU A 859 -27.78 -19.90 1.18
N LEU A 860 -26.52 -20.27 1.41
CA LEU A 860 -26.01 -21.63 1.23
C LEU A 860 -26.06 -22.43 2.55
N LYS A 861 -25.78 -21.78 3.68
CA LYS A 861 -25.87 -22.36 5.02
C LYS A 861 -26.10 -21.26 6.06
N GLY A 862 -27.11 -21.39 6.91
CA GLY A 862 -27.38 -20.40 7.97
C GLY A 862 -26.21 -20.24 8.95
N VAL A 863 -25.99 -19.01 9.43
CA VAL A 863 -25.08 -18.74 10.55
C VAL A 863 -25.89 -18.79 11.85
N VAL A 864 -25.67 -19.83 12.64
CA VAL A 864 -26.33 -20.06 13.94
C VAL A 864 -25.34 -19.77 15.07
N LEU A 865 -25.78 -19.13 16.15
CA LEU A 865 -24.95 -18.79 17.31
C LEU A 865 -25.34 -19.62 18.54
N GLU A 866 -24.82 -20.84 18.61
CA GLU A 866 -25.16 -21.82 19.65
C GLU A 866 -24.44 -21.56 20.99
N ASN A 867 -23.28 -20.90 20.99
CA ASN A 867 -22.38 -20.79 22.14
C ASN A 867 -21.82 -19.36 22.33
N GLY A 868 -22.66 -18.33 22.16
CA GLY A 868 -22.25 -16.93 22.32
C GLY A 868 -21.63 -16.33 21.04
N PRO A 869 -20.67 -15.38 21.16
CA PRO A 869 -20.15 -14.63 20.02
C PRO A 869 -19.47 -15.49 18.96
N ARG A 870 -19.78 -15.27 17.67
CA ARG A 870 -19.25 -16.04 16.53
C ARG A 870 -18.55 -15.14 15.51
N PRO A 871 -17.25 -15.34 15.21
CA PRO A 871 -16.56 -14.64 14.14
C PRO A 871 -16.98 -15.18 12.77
N VAL A 872 -17.30 -14.28 11.84
CA VAL A 872 -17.49 -14.56 10.41
C VAL A 872 -16.50 -13.74 9.59
N ARG A 873 -16.04 -14.29 8.47
CA ARG A 873 -15.16 -13.61 7.51
C ARG A 873 -15.96 -13.19 6.29
N VAL A 874 -15.94 -11.91 5.98
CA VAL A 874 -16.60 -11.30 4.83
C VAL A 874 -15.52 -10.92 3.82
N ILE A 875 -15.66 -11.37 2.58
CA ILE A 875 -14.63 -11.28 1.53
C ILE A 875 -15.26 -10.61 0.32
N ALA A 876 -14.76 -9.44 -0.08
CA ALA A 876 -15.17 -8.72 -1.28
C ALA A 876 -14.07 -8.77 -2.35
N ARG A 877 -14.45 -9.00 -3.61
CA ARG A 877 -13.55 -9.11 -4.77
C ARG A 877 -14.16 -8.37 -5.97
N ALA A 878 -13.59 -7.22 -6.35
CA ALA A 878 -14.05 -6.50 -7.53
C ALA A 878 -13.60 -7.18 -8.83
N GLN A 879 -14.38 -7.00 -9.90
CA GLN A 879 -13.98 -7.41 -11.24
C GLN A 879 -13.04 -6.35 -11.86
N VAL A 880 -12.10 -6.79 -12.70
CA VAL A 880 -11.01 -5.94 -13.23
C VAL A 880 -11.49 -5.03 -14.37
N GLU A 881 -12.45 -5.47 -15.17
CA GLU A 881 -13.05 -4.68 -16.26
C GLU A 881 -14.56 -4.49 -16.02
N PRO A 882 -15.08 -3.25 -15.96
CA PRO A 882 -16.49 -2.98 -16.17
C PRO A 882 -16.82 -3.03 -17.68
N PRO A 883 -18.07 -3.36 -18.07
CA PRO A 883 -18.52 -3.20 -19.45
C PRO A 883 -18.31 -1.75 -19.95
N PRO A 884 -17.88 -1.53 -21.21
CA PRO A 884 -17.44 -0.22 -21.72
C PRO A 884 -18.54 0.85 -21.75
N ASP A 885 -19.78 0.45 -21.51
CA ASP A 885 -21.01 1.24 -21.51
C ASP A 885 -21.58 1.50 -20.09
N ARG A 886 -20.93 1.02 -19.01
CA ARG A 886 -21.42 1.15 -17.63
C ARG A 886 -20.50 1.96 -16.70
N GLN A 887 -20.98 3.10 -16.21
CA GLN A 887 -20.35 3.83 -15.10
C GLN A 887 -20.62 3.12 -13.77
N GLY A 888 -19.75 2.20 -13.36
CA GLY A 888 -19.86 1.47 -12.11
C GLY A 888 -18.95 0.24 -12.05
N ILE A 889 -19.01 -0.49 -10.94
CA ILE A 889 -18.31 -1.79 -10.77
C ILE A 889 -19.25 -2.82 -10.17
N ASP A 890 -19.01 -4.09 -10.48
CA ASP A 890 -19.64 -5.24 -9.86
C ASP A 890 -18.61 -5.95 -8.93
N VAL A 891 -19.02 -6.23 -7.70
CA VAL A 891 -18.15 -6.76 -6.64
C VAL A 891 -18.72 -8.05 -6.07
N ASN A 892 -18.00 -9.15 -6.21
CA ASN A 892 -18.41 -10.45 -5.67
C ASN A 892 -18.10 -10.50 -4.17
N VAL A 893 -19.08 -10.86 -3.35
CA VAL A 893 -18.97 -10.90 -1.88
C VAL A 893 -19.37 -12.27 -1.34
N GLU A 894 -18.60 -12.79 -0.39
CA GLU A 894 -18.89 -14.00 0.37
C GLU A 894 -18.87 -13.74 1.88
N ILE A 895 -19.80 -14.36 2.62
CA ILE A 895 -19.69 -14.53 4.08
C ILE A 895 -19.35 -16.01 4.34
N ARG A 896 -18.28 -16.24 5.09
CA ARG A 896 -17.75 -17.55 5.48
C ARG A 896 -17.56 -17.66 7.00
N ASP A 897 -17.38 -18.89 7.48
CA ASP A 897 -16.73 -19.10 8.77
C ASP A 897 -15.32 -18.48 8.80
N ALA A 898 -14.84 -18.09 9.98
CA ALA A 898 -13.59 -17.33 10.12
C ALA A 898 -12.30 -18.10 9.72
N SER A 899 -12.35 -19.43 9.66
CA SER A 899 -11.20 -20.25 9.24
C SER A 899 -10.93 -20.12 7.74
N ALA A 900 -9.67 -20.20 7.33
CA ALA A 900 -9.28 -20.01 5.92
C ALA A 900 -9.86 -21.05 4.95
N SER A 901 -10.27 -22.22 5.45
CA SER A 901 -10.95 -23.29 4.72
C SER A 901 -12.46 -23.38 5.04
N GLY A 902 -13.03 -22.38 5.72
CA GLY A 902 -14.40 -22.38 6.21
C GLY A 902 -15.48 -22.43 5.09
N PRO A 903 -16.64 -23.07 5.37
CA PRO A 903 -17.76 -23.10 4.43
C PRO A 903 -18.31 -21.70 4.12
N VAL A 904 -18.92 -21.55 2.94
CA VAL A 904 -19.67 -20.35 2.58
C VAL A 904 -21.07 -20.43 3.20
N HIS A 905 -21.45 -19.35 3.88
CA HIS A 905 -22.80 -19.16 4.40
C HIS A 905 -23.67 -18.39 3.39
N TYR A 906 -23.12 -17.31 2.84
CA TYR A 906 -23.79 -16.45 1.86
C TYR A 906 -22.82 -16.06 0.73
N ARG A 907 -23.34 -15.90 -0.49
CA ARG A 907 -22.65 -15.25 -1.62
C ARG A 907 -23.60 -14.28 -2.32
N ALA A 908 -23.10 -13.16 -2.82
CA ALA A 908 -23.82 -12.23 -3.71
C ALA A 908 -22.85 -11.45 -4.61
N THR A 909 -23.38 -10.69 -5.56
CA THR A 909 -22.64 -9.62 -6.26
C THR A 909 -23.25 -8.26 -5.87
N VAL A 910 -22.48 -7.35 -5.29
CA VAL A 910 -22.93 -5.98 -4.98
C VAL A 910 -22.65 -5.09 -6.19
N GLU A 911 -23.63 -4.28 -6.56
CA GLU A 911 -23.55 -3.35 -7.70
C GLU A 911 -23.27 -1.93 -7.19
N MET A 912 -22.23 -1.30 -7.72
CA MET A 912 -21.79 0.05 -7.35
C MET A 912 -21.85 1.00 -8.55
N ALA A 913 -22.30 2.24 -8.37
CA ALA A 913 -22.27 3.32 -9.37
C ALA A 913 -22.11 4.69 -8.69
N PRO A 914 -21.69 5.77 -9.40
CA PRO A 914 -21.45 7.08 -8.77
C PRO A 914 -22.68 7.66 -8.05
N GLU A 915 -23.86 7.48 -8.64
CA GLU A 915 -25.13 7.98 -8.13
C GLU A 915 -26.18 6.87 -8.03
N LEU A 916 -27.18 7.07 -7.17
CA LEU A 916 -28.38 6.21 -7.15
C LEU A 916 -29.21 6.45 -8.43
N PRO A 917 -29.77 5.41 -9.04
CA PRO A 917 -30.73 5.58 -10.14
C PRO A 917 -31.96 6.36 -9.66
N GLU A 918 -32.50 7.25 -10.50
CA GLU A 918 -33.70 8.03 -10.15
C GLU A 918 -34.85 7.12 -9.69
N PRO A 919 -35.54 7.44 -8.58
CA PRO A 919 -36.66 6.63 -8.09
C PRO A 919 -37.86 6.74 -9.03
N PRO A 920 -38.23 5.68 -9.78
CA PRO A 920 -39.38 5.73 -10.69
C PRO A 920 -40.68 5.75 -9.91
N ARG A 921 -41.76 6.26 -10.52
CA ARG A 921 -43.12 6.08 -9.99
C ARG A 921 -43.46 4.60 -9.98
N PHE A 922 -43.95 4.10 -8.85
CA PHE A 922 -44.44 2.74 -8.75
C PHE A 922 -45.86 2.67 -9.32
N VAL A 923 -46.05 1.78 -10.30
CA VAL A 923 -47.38 1.38 -10.79
C VAL A 923 -47.64 -0.01 -10.24
N ALA A 924 -48.68 -0.15 -9.41
CA ALA A 924 -49.09 -1.45 -8.90
C ALA A 924 -49.67 -2.30 -10.04
N PRO A 925 -49.44 -3.63 -10.09
CA PRO A 925 -50.09 -4.50 -11.06
C PRO A 925 -51.62 -4.40 -10.98
N ASP A 926 -52.25 -4.18 -12.15
CA ASP A 926 -53.67 -3.82 -12.25
C ASP A 926 -54.64 -4.88 -11.67
N GLY A 927 -55.76 -4.40 -11.14
CA GLY A 927 -56.96 -5.20 -10.86
C GLY A 927 -56.94 -6.04 -9.57
N THR A 928 -55.87 -6.04 -8.78
CA THR A 928 -55.75 -6.91 -7.60
C THR A 928 -56.59 -6.40 -6.41
N VAL A 929 -57.86 -6.82 -6.33
CA VAL A 929 -58.72 -6.56 -5.16
C VAL A 929 -58.18 -7.32 -3.94
N LEU A 930 -57.71 -6.58 -2.94
CA LEU A 930 -57.25 -7.15 -1.68
C LEU A 930 -58.47 -7.49 -0.79
N ARG A 931 -58.48 -8.71 -0.25
CA ARG A 931 -59.34 -9.10 0.88
C ARG A 931 -58.67 -8.66 2.19
N PRO A 932 -59.43 -8.37 3.26
CA PRO A 932 -58.85 -8.13 4.59
C PRO A 932 -57.94 -9.29 5.02
N PHE A 933 -56.85 -8.98 5.72
CA PHE A 933 -55.97 -10.01 6.28
C PHE A 933 -56.66 -10.69 7.50
N PRO A 934 -56.54 -12.02 7.69
CA PRO A 934 -57.36 -12.75 8.67
C PRO A 934 -56.95 -12.55 10.14
N LEU A 935 -55.88 -11.81 10.43
CA LEU A 935 -55.36 -11.52 11.77
C LEU A 935 -55.02 -10.04 11.91
N SER A 936 -55.05 -9.49 13.14
CA SER A 936 -54.37 -8.22 13.41
C SER A 936 -52.85 -8.38 13.31
N VAL A 937 -52.12 -7.27 13.13
CA VAL A 937 -50.64 -7.24 13.09
C VAL A 937 -50.02 -7.90 14.33
N GLY A 938 -50.53 -7.58 15.52
CA GLY A 938 -50.04 -8.17 16.77
C GLY A 938 -50.35 -9.66 16.91
N GLU A 939 -51.44 -10.15 16.31
CA GLU A 939 -51.71 -11.59 16.24
C GLU A 939 -50.84 -12.29 15.20
N ALA A 940 -50.60 -11.69 14.04
CA ALA A 940 -49.68 -12.19 13.03
C ALA A 940 -48.27 -12.39 13.61
N TYR A 941 -47.76 -11.41 14.39
CA TYR A 941 -46.47 -11.53 15.08
C TYR A 941 -46.46 -12.60 16.19
N ARG A 942 -47.56 -12.81 16.92
CA ARG A 942 -47.65 -13.83 17.98
C ARG A 942 -47.93 -15.26 17.46
N GLN A 943 -48.69 -15.40 16.38
CA GLN A 943 -49.27 -16.67 15.94
C GLN A 943 -48.61 -17.25 14.68
N TRP A 944 -48.06 -16.45 13.76
CA TRP A 944 -47.53 -16.93 12.49
C TRP A 944 -46.06 -16.58 12.24
N LEU A 945 -45.49 -15.60 12.95
CA LEU A 945 -44.07 -15.23 12.88
C LEU A 945 -43.29 -15.69 14.12
N PHE A 946 -41.97 -15.56 14.05
CA PHE A 946 -41.01 -15.86 15.11
C PHE A 946 -40.16 -14.62 15.50
N HIS A 947 -40.50 -13.46 14.94
CA HIS A 947 -39.73 -12.22 15.04
C HIS A 947 -40.06 -11.46 16.33
N GLY A 948 -39.05 -11.27 17.18
CA GLY A 948 -39.14 -10.46 18.40
C GLY A 948 -39.16 -8.95 18.13
N PRO A 949 -39.36 -8.12 19.17
CA PRO A 949 -39.76 -6.72 19.02
C PRO A 949 -38.89 -5.85 18.10
N ARG A 950 -37.57 -6.07 18.03
CA ARG A 950 -36.66 -5.28 17.16
C ARG A 950 -36.87 -5.47 15.66
N LEU A 951 -37.64 -6.49 15.27
CA LEU A 951 -37.95 -6.80 13.86
C LEU A 951 -39.44 -6.61 13.54
N GLN A 952 -40.20 -5.95 14.43
CA GLN A 952 -41.64 -5.71 14.25
C GLN A 952 -41.92 -4.34 13.62
N ALA A 953 -41.53 -4.15 12.35
CA ALA A 953 -41.78 -2.91 11.60
C ALA A 953 -43.06 -2.91 10.76
N ILE A 954 -43.79 -4.03 10.63
CA ILE A 954 -45.15 -4.00 10.05
C ILE A 954 -46.06 -3.27 11.05
N THR A 955 -46.72 -2.20 10.60
CA THR A 955 -47.65 -1.40 11.43
C THR A 955 -49.11 -1.59 11.03
N GLU A 956 -49.37 -1.90 9.76
CA GLU A 956 -50.70 -2.19 9.21
C GLU A 956 -50.57 -3.22 8.08
N ILE A 957 -51.52 -4.15 7.95
CA ILE A 957 -51.63 -5.03 6.77
C ILE A 957 -52.91 -4.63 6.03
N GLU A 958 -52.76 -3.84 4.97
CA GLU A 958 -53.88 -3.29 4.18
C GLU A 958 -54.69 -4.40 3.46
N GLY A 959 -54.09 -5.57 3.20
CA GLY A 959 -54.82 -6.76 2.77
C GLY A 959 -54.01 -7.77 1.96
N ILE A 960 -54.70 -8.79 1.45
CA ILE A 960 -54.13 -9.97 0.79
C ILE A 960 -54.98 -10.48 -0.38
N SER A 961 -54.31 -11.11 -1.35
CA SER A 961 -54.89 -11.74 -2.54
C SER A 961 -54.10 -13.01 -2.89
N GLU A 962 -54.58 -13.76 -3.88
CA GLU A 962 -53.86 -14.92 -4.44
C GLU A 962 -52.60 -14.53 -5.23
N ARG A 963 -52.44 -13.23 -5.56
CA ARG A 963 -51.27 -12.69 -6.28
C ARG A 963 -50.30 -11.91 -5.38
N GLY A 964 -50.60 -11.74 -4.09
CA GLY A 964 -49.74 -10.94 -3.20
C GLY A 964 -50.43 -10.33 -1.99
N SER A 965 -49.67 -9.57 -1.20
CA SER A 965 -50.11 -8.86 0.01
C SER A 965 -49.58 -7.42 0.04
N ARG A 966 -50.21 -6.57 0.86
CA ARG A 966 -49.85 -5.15 0.98
C ARG A 966 -49.92 -4.68 2.44
N ALA A 967 -48.96 -3.86 2.85
CA ALA A 967 -48.80 -3.44 4.24
C ALA A 967 -48.09 -2.08 4.36
N VAL A 968 -48.19 -1.45 5.53
CA VAL A 968 -47.44 -0.24 5.90
C VAL A 968 -46.33 -0.61 6.87
N LEU A 969 -45.10 -0.23 6.53
CA LEU A 969 -43.89 -0.45 7.31
C LEU A 969 -43.38 0.86 7.94
N ASP A 970 -42.85 0.78 9.16
CA ASP A 970 -42.25 1.92 9.87
C ASP A 970 -40.97 1.50 10.61
N ALA A 971 -39.82 2.07 10.20
CA ALA A 971 -38.52 1.80 10.81
C ALA A 971 -38.34 2.45 12.21
N SER A 972 -39.22 3.39 12.58
CA SER A 972 -39.21 4.09 13.87
C SER A 972 -40.05 3.42 14.96
N ALA A 973 -40.89 2.43 14.61
CA ALA A 973 -41.73 1.70 15.54
C ALA A 973 -41.00 0.64 16.42
N PRO A 974 -40.05 -0.17 15.90
CA PRO A 974 -39.37 -1.18 16.71
C PRO A 974 -38.23 -0.60 17.57
N PRO A 975 -37.86 -1.24 18.71
CA PRO A 975 -36.70 -0.83 19.50
C PRO A 975 -35.36 -0.99 18.76
N PRO A 976 -34.27 -0.34 19.22
CA PRO A 976 -32.96 -0.41 18.58
C PRO A 976 -32.43 -1.83 18.33
N ALA A 977 -32.13 -2.12 17.07
CA ALA A 977 -31.57 -3.38 16.59
C ALA A 977 -30.12 -3.64 17.06
N LEU A 978 -29.40 -2.60 17.48
CA LEU A 978 -28.01 -2.64 17.94
C LEU A 978 -27.83 -1.89 19.26
N ARG A 979 -26.93 -2.36 20.11
CA ARG A 979 -26.67 -1.72 21.42
C ARG A 979 -26.05 -0.32 21.21
N GLY A 980 -26.71 0.70 21.77
CA GLY A 980 -26.23 2.08 21.77
C GLY A 980 -26.49 2.87 20.47
N GLN A 981 -27.16 2.29 19.46
CA GLN A 981 -27.49 2.98 18.22
C GLN A 981 -29.01 3.12 18.04
N SER A 982 -29.58 4.27 18.41
CA SER A 982 -31.02 4.50 18.29
C SER A 982 -31.50 4.66 16.84
N HIS A 983 -30.68 5.29 15.98
CA HIS A 983 -31.00 5.55 14.57
C HIS A 983 -29.78 5.27 13.65
N PRO A 984 -29.40 3.99 13.48
CA PRO A 984 -28.35 3.59 12.52
C PRO A 984 -28.68 4.01 11.08
N ARG A 985 -27.66 4.42 10.31
CA ARG A 985 -27.79 4.96 8.93
C ARG A 985 -27.58 3.90 7.84
N TRP A 986 -28.39 2.84 7.88
CA TRP A 986 -28.32 1.71 6.95
C TRP A 986 -28.22 2.12 5.47
N LEU A 987 -27.52 1.35 4.65
CA LEU A 987 -27.59 1.38 3.19
C LEU A 987 -28.88 0.70 2.72
N ILE A 988 -29.14 -0.49 3.25
CA ILE A 988 -30.32 -1.32 3.05
C ILE A 988 -30.87 -1.65 4.44
N ASP A 989 -31.89 -0.91 4.89
CA ASP A 989 -32.48 -1.09 6.22
C ASP A 989 -32.91 -2.55 6.44
N PRO A 990 -32.23 -3.31 7.33
CA PRO A 990 -32.47 -4.74 7.45
C PRO A 990 -33.80 -5.02 8.16
N VAL A 991 -34.35 -4.07 8.90
CA VAL A 991 -35.61 -4.22 9.64
C VAL A 991 -36.80 -4.06 8.68
N ILE A 992 -36.73 -3.06 7.79
CA ILE A 992 -37.69 -2.87 6.71
C ILE A 992 -37.58 -3.98 5.66
N PHE A 993 -36.35 -4.34 5.25
CA PHE A 993 -36.12 -5.38 4.25
C PHE A 993 -36.63 -6.74 4.74
N ASP A 994 -36.31 -7.11 6.00
CA ASP A 994 -36.83 -8.33 6.62
C ASP A 994 -38.35 -8.29 6.78
N SER A 995 -38.95 -7.13 7.09
CA SER A 995 -40.42 -6.99 7.12
C SER A 995 -41.08 -7.28 5.77
N GLY A 996 -40.38 -7.10 4.65
CA GLY A 996 -40.80 -7.62 3.34
C GLY A 996 -40.82 -9.16 3.30
N LEU A 997 -39.77 -9.81 3.81
CA LEU A 997 -39.68 -11.28 3.92
C LEU A 997 -40.70 -11.85 4.92
N GLN A 998 -41.06 -11.10 5.97
CA GLN A 998 -42.14 -11.45 6.88
C GLN A 998 -43.49 -11.45 6.17
N LEU A 999 -43.75 -10.50 5.25
CA LEU A 999 -44.98 -10.47 4.45
C LEU A 999 -45.07 -11.63 3.44
N PHE A 1000 -43.93 -12.20 2.98
CA PHE A 1000 -43.89 -13.47 2.25
C PHE A 1000 -44.41 -14.61 3.13
N LEU A 1001 -43.84 -14.77 4.33
CA LEU A 1001 -44.22 -15.80 5.30
C LEU A 1001 -45.70 -15.68 5.71
N LEU A 1002 -46.19 -14.45 5.93
CA LEU A 1002 -47.60 -14.19 6.21
C LEU A 1002 -48.51 -14.51 5.02
N TRP A 1003 -48.06 -14.30 3.78
CA TRP A 1003 -48.81 -14.66 2.58
C TRP A 1003 -48.91 -16.19 2.42
N THR A 1004 -47.81 -16.93 2.54
CA THR A 1004 -47.82 -18.40 2.45
C THR A 1004 -48.55 -19.07 3.61
N ARG A 1005 -48.54 -18.46 4.81
CA ARG A 1005 -49.40 -18.91 5.90
C ARG A 1005 -50.88 -18.70 5.62
N ALA A 1006 -51.29 -17.51 5.20
CA ALA A 1006 -52.69 -17.21 4.91
C ALA A 1006 -53.27 -18.03 3.74
N GLN A 1007 -52.47 -18.33 2.71
CA GLN A 1007 -52.95 -19.01 1.49
C GLN A 1007 -52.73 -20.54 1.49
N LEU A 1008 -51.72 -21.05 2.21
CA LEU A 1008 -51.25 -22.45 2.08
C LEU A 1008 -51.15 -23.21 3.41
N ASP A 1009 -51.29 -22.52 4.55
CA ASP A 1009 -50.84 -22.98 5.88
C ASP A 1009 -49.42 -23.56 5.86
N LYS A 1010 -48.48 -22.81 5.26
CA LYS A 1010 -47.05 -23.16 5.26
C LYS A 1010 -46.22 -21.96 5.66
N THR A 1011 -45.35 -22.14 6.65
CA THR A 1011 -44.24 -21.21 6.89
C THR A 1011 -43.21 -21.38 5.77
N THR A 1012 -42.62 -20.27 5.35
CA THR A 1012 -41.62 -20.18 4.29
C THR A 1012 -40.35 -19.56 4.83
N LEU A 1013 -39.19 -20.09 4.42
CA LEU A 1013 -37.89 -19.49 4.71
C LEU A 1013 -37.21 -19.03 3.41
N PRO A 1014 -36.57 -17.84 3.42
CA PRO A 1014 -35.93 -17.27 2.24
C PRO A 1014 -34.65 -18.04 1.86
N SER A 1015 -34.44 -18.34 0.57
CA SER A 1015 -33.25 -19.06 0.07
C SER A 1015 -32.31 -18.19 -0.76
N ARG A 1016 -32.85 -17.38 -1.69
CA ARG A 1016 -32.08 -16.53 -2.61
C ARG A 1016 -32.94 -15.46 -3.26
N PHE A 1017 -32.33 -14.44 -3.86
CA PHE A 1017 -33.02 -13.51 -4.76
C PHE A 1017 -32.22 -13.24 -6.04
N LEU A 1018 -32.90 -12.81 -7.11
CA LEU A 1018 -32.25 -12.49 -8.38
C LEU A 1018 -31.57 -11.11 -8.31
N ARG A 1019 -32.30 -10.09 -7.84
CA ARG A 1019 -31.79 -8.73 -7.70
C ARG A 1019 -32.51 -7.96 -6.60
N TYR A 1020 -31.79 -7.08 -5.93
CA TYR A 1020 -32.33 -5.94 -5.20
C TYR A 1020 -31.81 -4.66 -5.86
N ARG A 1021 -32.69 -3.72 -6.18
CA ARG A 1021 -32.37 -2.38 -6.69
C ARG A 1021 -32.72 -1.32 -5.65
N ARG A 1022 -31.76 -0.44 -5.36
CA ARG A 1022 -31.89 0.65 -4.38
C ARG A 1022 -32.05 1.97 -5.12
N PHE A 1023 -33.09 2.73 -4.76
CA PHE A 1023 -33.44 4.04 -5.34
C PHE A 1023 -33.45 5.17 -4.31
N GLY A 1024 -33.12 4.88 -3.05
CA GLY A 1024 -33.14 5.85 -1.96
C GLY A 1024 -32.79 5.24 -0.61
N SER A 1025 -33.33 5.84 0.44
CA SER A 1025 -33.31 5.33 1.82
C SER A 1025 -34.58 4.55 2.13
N LEU A 1026 -34.47 3.54 3.01
CA LEU A 1026 -35.63 2.80 3.54
C LEU A 1026 -36.06 3.27 4.94
N SER A 1027 -35.19 3.99 5.67
CA SER A 1027 -35.36 4.27 7.11
C SER A 1027 -36.04 5.61 7.42
N GLU A 1028 -36.21 6.49 6.43
CA GLU A 1028 -36.55 7.91 6.63
C GLU A 1028 -38.05 8.23 6.64
N THR A 1029 -38.91 7.29 6.22
CA THR A 1029 -40.36 7.49 6.08
C THR A 1029 -41.12 6.20 6.32
N LYS A 1030 -42.40 6.29 6.72
CA LYS A 1030 -43.34 5.16 6.53
C LYS A 1030 -43.39 4.75 5.06
N LEU A 1031 -43.30 3.46 4.78
CA LEU A 1031 -43.30 2.89 3.44
C LEU A 1031 -44.51 2.00 3.23
N ARG A 1032 -45.08 2.01 2.03
CA ARG A 1032 -46.03 0.98 1.61
C ARG A 1032 -45.25 -0.16 0.94
N CYS A 1033 -45.34 -1.34 1.53
CA CYS A 1033 -44.73 -2.56 0.98
C CYS A 1033 -45.77 -3.32 0.15
N HIS A 1034 -45.41 -3.65 -1.09
CA HIS A 1034 -46.18 -4.49 -1.99
C HIS A 1034 -45.41 -5.79 -2.25
N VAL A 1035 -45.99 -6.92 -1.88
CA VAL A 1035 -45.48 -8.26 -2.22
C VAL A 1035 -46.28 -8.77 -3.42
N ASN A 1036 -45.59 -9.19 -4.49
CA ASN A 1036 -46.18 -9.69 -5.73
C ASN A 1036 -45.68 -11.11 -6.05
N VAL A 1037 -46.55 -12.10 -5.96
CA VAL A 1037 -46.20 -13.52 -6.18
C VAL A 1037 -46.20 -13.84 -7.66
N LEU A 1038 -45.07 -14.38 -8.14
CA LEU A 1038 -44.85 -14.71 -9.53
C LEU A 1038 -45.55 -16.02 -9.91
N GLU A 1039 -46.13 -16.05 -11.12
CA GLU A 1039 -46.89 -17.20 -11.66
C GLU A 1039 -46.10 -18.52 -11.70
N ARG A 1040 -44.76 -18.45 -11.67
CA ARG A 1040 -43.89 -19.62 -11.61
C ARG A 1040 -43.88 -20.34 -10.25
N SER A 1041 -44.50 -19.77 -9.21
CA SER A 1041 -44.55 -20.31 -7.84
C SER A 1041 -45.29 -21.63 -7.74
N ARG A 1042 -44.66 -22.65 -7.13
CA ARG A 1042 -45.19 -24.01 -7.07
C ARG A 1042 -44.51 -24.81 -5.96
N ASP A 1043 -45.29 -25.59 -5.22
CA ASP A 1043 -44.82 -26.31 -4.03
C ASP A 1043 -43.58 -27.18 -4.32
N PRO A 1044 -42.49 -27.11 -3.52
CA PRO A 1044 -42.30 -26.30 -2.30
C PRO A 1044 -41.67 -24.89 -2.51
N LEU A 1045 -41.38 -24.48 -3.76
CA LEU A 1045 -40.64 -23.26 -4.09
C LEU A 1045 -41.56 -22.13 -4.60
N TYR A 1046 -41.71 -21.11 -3.77
CA TYR A 1046 -42.49 -19.91 -4.09
C TYR A 1046 -41.56 -18.76 -4.46
N TYR A 1047 -42.00 -17.92 -5.41
CA TYR A 1047 -41.22 -16.83 -5.97
C TYR A 1047 -42.01 -15.52 -5.96
N LEU A 1048 -41.38 -14.42 -5.57
CA LEU A 1048 -42.04 -13.11 -5.55
C LEU A 1048 -41.09 -11.94 -5.75
N ASP A 1049 -41.69 -10.78 -6.01
CA ASP A 1049 -41.03 -9.48 -5.97
C ASP A 1049 -41.57 -8.67 -4.78
N ILE A 1050 -40.76 -7.77 -4.23
CA ILE A 1050 -41.14 -6.86 -3.13
C ILE A 1050 -40.80 -5.42 -3.52
N ALA A 1051 -41.82 -4.58 -3.66
CA ALA A 1051 -41.66 -3.16 -3.92
C ALA A 1051 -41.85 -2.35 -2.63
N PHE A 1052 -40.84 -1.56 -2.27
CA PHE A 1052 -40.88 -0.62 -1.15
C PHE A 1052 -41.17 0.78 -1.71
N VAL A 1053 -42.37 1.30 -1.44
CA VAL A 1053 -42.91 2.53 -2.05
C VAL A 1053 -42.98 3.65 -1.01
N GLY A 1054 -42.43 4.82 -1.36
CA GLY A 1054 -42.48 6.02 -0.53
C GLY A 1054 -43.86 6.70 -0.51
N PRO A 1055 -44.11 7.63 0.43
CA PRO A 1055 -45.35 8.44 0.45
C PRO A 1055 -45.59 9.27 -0.82
N ASP A 1056 -44.55 9.49 -1.63
CA ASP A 1056 -44.59 10.16 -2.93
C ASP A 1056 -45.02 9.25 -4.11
N GLY A 1057 -45.32 7.98 -3.84
CA GLY A 1057 -45.67 6.99 -4.86
C GLY A 1057 -44.49 6.55 -5.73
N ARG A 1058 -43.23 6.85 -5.34
CA ARG A 1058 -42.03 6.38 -6.03
C ARG A 1058 -41.39 5.20 -5.28
N LEU A 1059 -40.65 4.36 -5.99
CA LEU A 1059 -39.84 3.31 -5.35
C LEU A 1059 -38.75 3.90 -4.45
N ARG A 1060 -38.40 3.15 -3.41
CA ARG A 1060 -37.18 3.34 -2.59
C ARG A 1060 -36.28 2.10 -2.66
N GLY A 1061 -36.89 0.92 -2.76
CA GLY A 1061 -36.23 -0.35 -3.06
C GLY A 1061 -37.14 -1.27 -3.85
N LEU A 1062 -36.56 -2.18 -4.63
CA LEU A 1062 -37.26 -3.25 -5.34
C LEU A 1062 -36.45 -4.55 -5.25
N LEU A 1063 -37.03 -5.57 -4.62
CA LEU A 1063 -36.51 -6.93 -4.60
C LEU A 1063 -37.19 -7.76 -5.68
N GLU A 1064 -36.42 -8.52 -6.44
CA GLU A 1064 -36.86 -9.22 -7.65
C GLU A 1064 -36.50 -10.70 -7.59
N GLY A 1065 -37.48 -11.57 -7.89
CA GLY A 1065 -37.28 -13.01 -7.96
C GLY A 1065 -36.85 -13.69 -6.66
N MET A 1066 -37.26 -13.14 -5.51
CA MET A 1066 -37.07 -13.72 -4.17
C MET A 1066 -37.67 -15.14 -4.11
N GLU A 1067 -36.85 -16.14 -3.80
CA GLU A 1067 -37.24 -17.54 -3.65
C GLU A 1067 -37.38 -17.92 -2.18
N GLY A 1068 -38.41 -18.70 -1.85
CA GLY A 1068 -38.60 -19.25 -0.52
C GLY A 1068 -39.11 -20.68 -0.52
N THR A 1069 -38.46 -21.52 0.29
CA THR A 1069 -38.85 -22.93 0.50
C THR A 1069 -39.92 -23.00 1.58
N SER A 1070 -41.06 -23.61 1.23
CA SER A 1070 -42.29 -23.58 2.04
C SER A 1070 -42.68 -24.97 2.51
N SER A 1071 -42.99 -25.14 3.81
CA SER A 1071 -43.36 -26.46 4.35
C SER A 1071 -44.17 -26.36 5.64
N ARG A 1072 -45.11 -27.29 5.84
CA ARG A 1072 -45.85 -27.44 7.10
C ARG A 1072 -44.94 -27.81 8.27
N ALA A 1073 -43.79 -28.45 8.03
CA ALA A 1073 -42.82 -28.75 9.09
C ALA A 1073 -42.16 -27.48 9.67
N LEU A 1074 -42.15 -26.37 8.92
CA LEU A 1074 -41.65 -25.07 9.37
C LEU A 1074 -42.70 -24.30 10.20
N ASN A 1075 -43.95 -24.77 10.25
CA ASN A 1075 -45.02 -24.14 11.02
C ASN A 1075 -44.71 -24.09 12.53
N ARG A 1076 -43.81 -24.96 13.01
CA ARG A 1076 -43.35 -25.07 14.41
C ARG A 1076 -42.44 -23.93 14.89
N LEU A 1077 -41.89 -23.11 13.99
CA LEU A 1077 -40.97 -22.02 14.34
C LEU A 1077 -41.66 -20.85 15.07
N VAL A 1078 -42.99 -20.80 15.03
CA VAL A 1078 -43.85 -19.75 15.57
C VAL A 1078 -43.63 -19.45 17.06
N GLY A 1079 -43.77 -18.16 17.43
CA GLY A 1079 -44.21 -17.77 18.77
C GLY A 1079 -43.19 -17.86 19.90
N ALA A 1080 -41.90 -18.07 19.60
CA ALA A 1080 -40.81 -18.24 20.58
C ALA A 1080 -40.76 -17.16 21.68
N HIS A 1081 -41.20 -15.94 21.41
CA HIS A 1081 -41.14 -14.80 22.34
C HIS A 1081 -42.37 -14.65 23.25
N ALA A 1082 -43.41 -15.48 23.11
CA ALA A 1082 -44.68 -15.33 23.83
C ALA A 1082 -44.59 -15.43 25.37
N GLY A 1083 -43.45 -15.91 25.93
CA GLY A 1083 -43.25 -16.12 27.36
C GLY A 1083 -42.54 -14.99 28.13
N ARG A 1084 -42.08 -13.90 27.49
CA ARG A 1084 -41.29 -12.84 28.16
C ARG A 1084 -42.03 -11.50 28.27
N ARG A 1085 -42.67 -11.25 29.41
CA ARG A 1085 -43.10 -9.89 29.80
C ARG A 1085 -41.88 -8.98 30.03
N PRO A 1086 -41.91 -7.70 29.64
CA PRO A 1086 -40.94 -6.71 30.09
C PRO A 1086 -41.05 -6.48 31.60
N ALA A 1087 -39.92 -6.48 32.32
CA ALA A 1087 -39.87 -6.17 33.74
C ALA A 1087 -39.82 -4.64 33.96
N ALA A 1088 -40.92 -3.94 33.65
CA ALA A 1088 -41.00 -2.48 33.67
C ALA A 1088 -42.35 -1.90 34.16
N GLU A 1089 -43.20 -2.71 34.80
CA GLU A 1089 -44.51 -2.27 35.34
C GLU A 1089 -44.88 -3.08 36.59
N ALA A 1090 -44.23 -2.76 37.72
CA ALA A 1090 -44.39 -3.47 39.01
C ALA A 1090 -44.07 -2.57 40.22
N ALA A 1091 -44.44 -1.29 40.16
CA ALA A 1091 -44.18 -0.31 41.22
C ALA A 1091 -45.33 0.72 41.31
N GLY A 1092 -46.56 0.25 41.53
CA GLY A 1092 -47.72 1.12 41.53
C GLY A 1092 -49.07 0.41 41.54
N ASP A 1093 -49.32 -0.42 42.56
CA ASP A 1093 -50.65 -0.47 43.20
C ASP A 1093 -50.58 -1.22 44.53
N SER A 1094 -51.22 -0.65 45.56
CA SER A 1094 -51.41 -1.29 46.87
C SER A 1094 -52.90 -1.55 47.05
N PRO A 1095 -53.36 -2.80 47.20
CA PRO A 1095 -54.79 -3.08 47.36
C PRO A 1095 -55.27 -2.59 48.73
N SER A 1096 -56.29 -1.74 48.72
CA SER A 1096 -57.10 -1.43 49.90
C SER A 1096 -58.33 -2.33 49.94
N LEU A 1097 -58.36 -3.21 50.97
CA LEU A 1097 -59.34 -4.28 51.27
C LEU A 1097 -59.18 -5.56 50.42
#